data_AF-Q0VG06-F1
#
_entry.id   AF-Q0VG06-F1
#
_cell.length_a   1.000
_cell.length_b   1.000
_cell.length_c   1.000
_cell.angle_alpha   90.00
_cell.angle_beta   90.00
_cell.angle_gamma   90.00
#
_symmetry.space_group_name_H-M   'P 1'
#
loop_
_entity.id
_entity.type
_entity.pdbx_description
1 polymer ?
#
loop_
_entity_poly.entity_id
_entity_poly.type
_entity_poly.pdbx_seq_one_letter_code
_entity_poly.pdbx_strand_id
1 'polypeptide(L)'
;MAGAAPRVRYLAGFCCPLGGLAAGKPRVLCHEAEVFLSTGSELVYVYDQEGGLLTAAFRFPDQVWHLELLAPRRLLYALCARRGLYCLSLDHPGRSRSTSQDDRDSEDGDQPSPVIPVDPDACILPDAALCAFTLLDSVLVTLVQGPARWKMQLFEQPCPGEDPRPGGQIGEVELSSYTPPAGVPGKPAAPHFLPVLCSVSPSGSRVPHDLLGGSGGFTLEDALFGLLFGADATLLQSPVVLCGLPDGQLCCVILKALVTSRSAPGDPNALVKILHHLEEPVIFIGALKTEPQAAEAAENFLPDEDVHCDCLVAFGHHGRMLAIKASWDESGKLVPELREYCLPGPVLCAACGGGGRVYHSTPSDLCVVDLSRGSTPLGPEQPEEGPGGLPPMLCPASLNICSVVSLSASPRTHEGGTKLLALSAKGRLMTCSLDLDSEMPGPARMTTESAGQKIKELLSGIGNISERVSFLKKAVDQRNKALTSLNEAMNVSCALLSSGTGPRPISCTTSTTWSRLQTQDVLMATCVLENSSSFSLDQGWTLCIQVLTSSCALDLDSACSAITYTIPVDQLGPGARREVTLPLGPGENGGLDLPVTVSCTLFYSLREVVGGALAPSDSEDPFLDECPSDVLPEQEGVCLPLSRHTVDMLQCLRFPGLAPPHTRAPSPLGPTRDPVATFLETCREPGSQPAGPASLRAEYLPPSVASIKVSAELLRAALKDGHSGVPLCCATLQWLLAENAAVDVVRARALSSIQGVAPDGANVHLIVREVAMTDLCPAGPIQAVEIQVESSSLADICRAHHAVVGRMQTMVTEQATQGSSAPDLRVQYLRQIHANHETLLREVQTLRDRLCTEDEASSCATAQRLLQVYRQLRHPSLILL
;
A
#
# COMPACT_ATOMS: atom_id res chain seq x y z
N MET A 1 -25.96 -40.90 -14.53
CA MET A 1 -25.16 -40.76 -13.29
C MET A 1 -25.04 -39.28 -13.00
N ALA A 2 -26.08 -38.68 -12.40
CA ALA A 2 -25.94 -37.36 -11.80
C ALA A 2 -25.08 -37.56 -10.54
N GLY A 3 -23.75 -37.52 -10.68
CA GLY A 3 -22.86 -37.55 -9.53
C GLY A 3 -23.21 -36.36 -8.67
N ALA A 4 -23.63 -36.59 -7.43
CA ALA A 4 -24.02 -35.56 -6.48
C ALA A 4 -22.89 -34.53 -6.40
N ALA A 5 -23.10 -33.36 -6.99
CA ALA A 5 -22.13 -32.29 -6.94
C ALA A 5 -21.97 -31.86 -5.47
N PRO A 6 -20.73 -31.78 -4.95
CA PRO A 6 -20.51 -31.32 -3.59
C PRO A 6 -21.12 -29.94 -3.42
N ARG A 7 -22.05 -29.78 -2.46
CA ARG A 7 -22.64 -28.47 -2.18
C ARG A 7 -21.67 -27.72 -1.26
N VAL A 8 -21.09 -26.65 -1.78
CA VAL A 8 -20.19 -25.75 -1.03
C VAL A 8 -20.99 -24.55 -0.56
N ARG A 9 -21.02 -24.34 0.75
CA ARG A 9 -21.61 -23.15 1.38
C ARG A 9 -20.50 -22.31 1.99
N TYR A 10 -20.31 -21.09 1.50
CA TYR A 10 -19.39 -20.12 2.11
C TYR A 10 -20.01 -19.56 3.38
N LEU A 11 -19.21 -19.48 4.45
CA LEU A 11 -19.64 -19.01 5.76
C LEU A 11 -19.12 -17.59 6.02
N ALA A 12 -17.80 -17.40 6.04
CA ALA A 12 -17.15 -16.13 6.35
C ALA A 12 -15.80 -15.96 5.65
N GLY A 13 -15.31 -14.72 5.54
CA GLY A 13 -13.99 -14.39 4.99
C GLY A 13 -13.05 -13.87 6.07
N PHE A 14 -11.83 -14.38 6.10
CA PHE A 14 -10.75 -14.03 7.01
C PHE A 14 -9.50 -13.62 6.24
N CYS A 15 -8.65 -12.79 6.83
CA CYS A 15 -7.38 -12.43 6.22
C CYS A 15 -6.37 -13.58 6.39
N CYS A 16 -6.00 -14.24 5.29
CA CYS A 16 -4.85 -15.13 5.26
C CYS A 16 -3.60 -14.37 4.79
N PRO A 17 -2.44 -14.57 5.42
CA PRO A 17 -1.19 -14.01 4.91
C PRO A 17 -0.93 -14.54 3.48
N LEU A 18 -0.56 -13.63 2.57
CA LEU A 18 -0.19 -13.96 1.20
C LEU A 18 1.20 -14.61 1.19
N GLY A 19 1.26 -15.90 1.50
CA GLY A 19 2.48 -16.69 1.45
C GLY A 19 2.13 -18.14 1.69
N GLY A 20 2.53 -19.05 0.78
CA GLY A 20 2.28 -20.48 0.90
C GLY A 20 2.82 -21.09 2.21
N LEU A 21 2.61 -22.41 2.38
CA LEU A 21 2.90 -23.28 3.55
C LEU A 21 4.12 -23.00 4.46
N ALA A 22 5.04 -22.11 4.10
CA ALA A 22 6.26 -21.78 4.82
C ALA A 22 6.09 -20.83 6.03
N ALA A 23 4.90 -20.30 6.33
CA ALA A 23 4.69 -19.43 7.49
C ALA A 23 3.33 -19.70 8.15
N GLY A 24 3.33 -20.48 9.25
CA GLY A 24 2.14 -20.81 10.05
C GLY A 24 1.24 -21.84 9.39
N LYS A 25 0.79 -22.87 10.12
CA LYS A 25 -0.12 -23.91 9.59
C LYS A 25 -1.56 -23.47 9.88
N PRO A 26 -2.35 -23.05 8.88
CA PRO A 26 -3.75 -22.74 9.10
C PRO A 26 -4.45 -23.96 9.68
N ARG A 27 -5.34 -23.74 10.65
CA ARG A 27 -6.06 -24.84 11.29
C ARG A 27 -7.50 -24.42 11.56
N VAL A 28 -8.40 -25.38 11.34
CA VAL A 28 -9.83 -25.25 11.62
C VAL A 28 -10.19 -26.37 12.58
N LEU A 29 -10.70 -26.00 13.76
CA LEU A 29 -11.21 -26.92 14.76
C LEU A 29 -12.70 -26.67 14.93
N CYS A 30 -13.49 -27.72 15.04
CA CYS A 30 -14.92 -27.63 15.29
C CYS A 30 -15.22 -28.30 16.64
N HIS A 31 -15.87 -27.56 17.54
CA HIS A 31 -16.40 -28.10 18.78
C HIS A 31 -17.82 -27.60 18.96
N GLU A 32 -18.77 -28.53 18.95
CA GLU A 32 -20.20 -28.24 18.96
C GLU A 32 -20.65 -27.33 17.80
N ALA A 33 -21.05 -26.10 18.11
CA ALA A 33 -21.41 -25.05 17.14
C ALA A 33 -20.28 -24.03 16.93
N GLU A 34 -19.23 -24.06 17.77
CA GLU A 34 -18.11 -23.11 17.70
C GLU A 34 -16.99 -23.63 16.79
N VAL A 35 -16.51 -22.75 15.92
CA VAL A 35 -15.38 -23.00 15.03
C VAL A 35 -14.21 -22.14 15.46
N PHE A 36 -13.09 -22.78 15.81
CA PHE A 36 -11.84 -22.10 16.12
C PHE A 36 -10.92 -22.15 14.90
N LEU A 37 -10.47 -20.98 14.45
CA LEU A 37 -9.78 -20.82 13.19
C LEU A 37 -8.47 -20.04 13.35
N SER A 38 -7.35 -20.66 13.02
CA SER A 38 -6.06 -19.99 12.84
C SER A 38 -5.77 -19.87 11.34
N THR A 39 -5.46 -18.66 10.86
CA THR A 39 -5.05 -18.45 9.46
C THR A 39 -3.54 -18.63 9.26
N GLY A 40 -2.81 -19.09 10.28
CA GLY A 40 -1.35 -19.02 10.29
C GLY A 40 -0.85 -17.58 10.46
N SER A 41 -1.66 -16.69 11.02
CA SER A 41 -1.25 -15.34 11.44
C SER A 41 -1.16 -15.28 12.97
N GLU A 42 -1.02 -14.08 13.52
CA GLU A 42 -1.12 -13.83 14.96
C GLU A 42 -2.57 -13.96 15.49
N LEU A 43 -3.56 -14.10 14.61
CA LEU A 43 -4.98 -14.09 14.98
C LEU A 43 -5.57 -15.50 14.99
N VAL A 44 -6.34 -15.77 16.05
CA VAL A 44 -7.24 -16.93 16.14
C VAL A 44 -8.67 -16.43 16.29
N TYR A 45 -9.54 -16.89 15.40
CA TYR A 45 -10.95 -16.49 15.33
C TYR A 45 -11.83 -17.56 15.96
N VAL A 46 -12.88 -17.13 16.66
CA VAL A 46 -13.96 -17.98 17.16
C VAL A 46 -15.23 -17.59 16.42
N TYR A 47 -15.74 -18.50 15.61
CA TYR A 47 -16.91 -18.29 14.75
C TYR A 47 -18.05 -19.22 15.18
N ASP A 48 -19.22 -18.65 15.41
CA ASP A 48 -20.43 -19.43 15.68
C ASP A 48 -21.05 -19.91 14.36
N GLN A 49 -21.05 -21.23 14.14
CA GLN A 49 -21.58 -21.84 12.94
C GLN A 49 -23.11 -21.74 12.85
N GLU A 50 -23.82 -21.75 13.97
CA GLU A 50 -25.28 -21.66 14.01
C GLU A 50 -25.75 -20.20 13.89
N GLY A 51 -25.11 -19.30 14.63
CA GLY A 51 -25.38 -17.85 14.57
C GLY A 51 -24.85 -17.15 13.32
N GLY A 52 -23.91 -17.76 12.61
CA GLY A 52 -23.34 -17.21 11.38
C GLY A 52 -22.47 -15.97 11.59
N LEU A 53 -21.92 -15.79 12.79
CA LEU A 53 -21.27 -14.57 13.24
C LEU A 53 -19.90 -14.86 13.88
N LEU A 54 -18.99 -13.89 13.74
CA LEU A 54 -17.70 -13.93 14.42
C LEU A 54 -17.89 -13.54 15.89
N THR A 55 -17.68 -14.47 16.81
CA THR A 55 -17.88 -14.29 18.26
C THR A 55 -16.71 -13.54 18.90
N ALA A 56 -15.47 -13.91 18.55
CA ALA A 56 -14.26 -13.31 19.10
C ALA A 56 -13.06 -13.46 18.15
N ALA A 57 -12.06 -12.58 18.29
CA ALA A 57 -10.76 -12.72 17.65
C ALA A 57 -9.64 -12.50 18.68
N PHE A 58 -8.84 -13.52 18.96
CA PHE A 58 -7.70 -13.44 19.87
C PHE A 58 -6.43 -13.10 19.12
N ARG A 59 -5.70 -12.07 19.57
CA ARG A 59 -4.38 -11.70 19.01
C ARG A 59 -3.27 -12.23 19.90
N PHE A 60 -2.54 -13.21 19.38
CA PHE A 60 -1.34 -13.76 19.97
C PHE A 60 -0.11 -12.91 19.68
N PRO A 61 0.97 -13.05 20.47
CA PRO A 61 2.15 -12.18 20.36
C PRO A 61 3.12 -12.50 19.21
N ASP A 62 2.91 -13.60 18.49
CA ASP A 62 3.58 -13.95 17.23
C ASP A 62 2.68 -14.97 16.47
N GLN A 63 3.07 -15.36 15.26
CA GLN A 63 2.37 -16.28 14.39
C GLN A 63 2.01 -17.60 15.08
N VAL A 64 0.76 -18.03 14.96
CA VAL A 64 0.28 -19.30 15.53
C VAL A 64 0.66 -20.46 14.61
N TRP A 65 1.51 -21.36 15.11
CA TRP A 65 2.01 -22.55 14.43
C TRP A 65 1.11 -23.77 14.62
N HIS A 66 0.56 -23.96 15.81
CA HIS A 66 -0.31 -25.09 16.17
C HIS A 66 -1.40 -24.61 17.11
N LEU A 67 -2.58 -25.19 16.99
CA LEU A 67 -3.75 -24.88 17.81
C LEU A 67 -4.42 -26.18 18.23
N GLU A 68 -4.71 -26.35 19.52
CA GLU A 68 -5.51 -27.46 20.05
C GLU A 68 -6.54 -26.95 21.06
N LEU A 69 -7.70 -27.60 21.09
CA LEU A 69 -8.77 -27.30 22.02
C LEU A 69 -8.94 -28.48 22.97
N LEU A 70 -8.88 -28.22 24.27
CA LEU A 70 -9.27 -29.16 25.31
C LEU A 70 -10.74 -28.92 25.64
N ALA A 71 -11.61 -29.58 24.87
CA ALA A 71 -13.06 -29.40 24.88
C ALA A 71 -13.69 -29.43 26.29
N PRO A 72 -13.43 -30.44 27.15
CA PRO A 72 -14.11 -30.54 28.46
C PRO A 72 -13.80 -29.40 29.43
N ARG A 73 -12.66 -28.73 29.24
CA ARG A 73 -12.24 -27.59 30.08
C ARG A 73 -12.40 -26.24 29.38
N ARG A 74 -12.86 -26.25 28.12
CA ARG A 74 -12.89 -25.09 27.21
C ARG A 74 -11.59 -24.27 27.27
N LEU A 75 -10.46 -24.98 27.26
CA LEU A 75 -9.12 -24.38 27.21
C LEU A 75 -8.57 -24.45 25.79
N LEU A 76 -8.17 -23.31 25.24
CA LEU A 76 -7.54 -23.18 23.94
C LEU A 76 -6.03 -23.05 24.10
N TYR A 77 -5.29 -24.00 23.54
CA TYR A 77 -3.83 -24.00 23.52
C TYR A 77 -3.31 -23.56 22.16
N ALA A 78 -2.40 -22.59 22.15
CA ALA A 78 -1.80 -22.06 20.93
C ALA A 78 -0.28 -21.99 21.05
N LEU A 79 0.41 -22.57 20.07
CA LEU A 79 1.86 -22.46 19.94
C LEU A 79 2.20 -21.25 19.08
N CYS A 80 2.89 -20.28 19.66
CA CYS A 80 3.35 -19.09 18.95
C CYS A 80 4.82 -19.24 18.53
N ALA A 81 5.09 -18.93 17.27
CA ALA A 81 6.41 -18.95 16.67
C ALA A 81 7.45 -18.26 17.56
N ARG A 82 8.48 -19.00 17.97
CA ARG A 82 9.64 -18.49 18.73
C ARG A 82 9.31 -17.82 20.07
N ARG A 83 8.10 -18.03 20.61
CA ARG A 83 7.70 -17.50 21.93
C ARG A 83 7.35 -18.60 22.91
N GLY A 84 6.65 -19.63 22.46
CA GLY A 84 6.23 -20.76 23.30
C GLY A 84 4.74 -21.02 23.26
N LEU A 85 4.27 -21.78 24.25
CA LEU A 85 2.90 -22.27 24.34
C LEU A 85 2.05 -21.36 25.24
N TYR A 86 0.86 -21.00 24.74
CA TYR A 86 -0.13 -20.17 25.42
C TYR A 86 -1.38 -20.99 25.70
N CYS A 87 -2.05 -20.71 26.82
CA CYS A 87 -3.30 -21.35 27.22
C CYS A 87 -4.35 -20.29 27.59
N LEU A 88 -5.52 -20.37 26.97
CA LEU A 88 -6.64 -19.46 27.18
C LEU A 88 -7.86 -20.20 27.70
N SER A 89 -8.50 -19.69 28.74
CA SER A 89 -9.82 -20.16 29.18
C SER A 89 -10.92 -19.42 28.44
N LEU A 90 -11.75 -20.16 27.72
CA LEU A 90 -12.89 -19.62 26.96
C LEU A 90 -14.11 -19.35 27.86
N ASP A 91 -14.12 -19.86 29.09
CA ASP A 91 -15.20 -19.70 30.07
C ASP A 91 -15.25 -18.32 30.75
N HIS A 92 -14.60 -17.31 30.20
CA HIS A 92 -14.71 -15.92 30.65
C HIS A 92 -15.61 -15.07 29.72
N PRO A 93 -16.95 -15.22 29.75
CA PRO A 93 -17.86 -14.25 29.17
C PRO A 93 -17.95 -13.05 30.12
N GLY A 94 -17.08 -12.07 29.94
CA GLY A 94 -17.24 -10.71 30.46
C GLY A 94 -16.77 -10.45 31.89
N ARG A 95 -15.56 -9.88 32.05
CA ARG A 95 -15.27 -8.92 33.13
C ARG A 95 -13.96 -8.12 32.95
N SER A 96 -13.97 -7.11 32.07
CA SER A 96 -13.21 -5.87 32.29
C SER A 96 -13.80 -4.70 31.49
N ARG A 97 -15.08 -4.39 31.75
CA ARG A 97 -15.51 -2.98 31.81
C ARG A 97 -14.87 -2.38 33.07
N SER A 98 -13.62 -1.95 32.97
CA SER A 98 -13.03 -0.94 33.86
C SER A 98 -12.86 0.31 33.00
N THR A 99 -13.89 1.14 32.88
CA THR A 99 -13.91 2.46 33.54
C THR A 99 -12.55 3.17 33.54
N SER A 100 -12.18 3.75 32.40
CA SER A 100 -11.73 5.13 32.37
C SER A 100 -12.75 5.93 31.54
N GLN A 101 -13.23 6.99 32.17
CA GLN A 101 -14.21 7.96 31.67
C GLN A 101 -13.78 8.68 30.40
N ASP A 102 -14.81 9.26 29.75
CA ASP A 102 -14.81 10.24 28.66
C ASP A 102 -14.64 9.60 27.25
N ASP A 103 -15.54 9.76 26.27
CA ASP A 103 -16.60 10.73 26.06
C ASP A 103 -17.65 10.17 25.06
N ARG A 104 -18.71 10.96 24.89
CA ARG A 104 -20.04 10.72 24.31
C ARG A 104 -20.15 10.39 22.80
N ASP A 105 -21.28 9.75 22.48
CA ASP A 105 -22.11 9.82 21.27
C ASP A 105 -21.58 9.30 19.91
N SER A 106 -22.01 8.09 19.52
CA SER A 106 -22.29 7.75 18.10
C SER A 106 -23.24 6.55 17.97
N GLU A 107 -24.44 6.81 17.44
CA GLU A 107 -25.38 5.83 16.90
C GLU A 107 -24.89 5.29 15.55
N ASP A 108 -25.30 4.06 15.21
CA ASP A 108 -25.15 3.34 13.93
C ASP A 108 -23.73 2.97 13.44
N GLY A 109 -23.45 1.67 13.54
CA GLY A 109 -22.41 0.98 12.78
C GLY A 109 -22.24 -0.45 13.28
N ASP A 110 -22.41 -1.45 12.40
CA ASP A 110 -22.07 -2.85 12.62
C ASP A 110 -20.68 -2.95 13.29
N GLN A 111 -20.65 -3.14 14.61
CA GLN A 111 -19.40 -3.15 15.35
C GLN A 111 -18.59 -4.39 14.98
N PRO A 112 -17.36 -4.24 14.46
CA PRO A 112 -16.50 -5.39 14.20
C PRO A 112 -16.14 -6.03 15.55
N SER A 113 -16.34 -7.34 15.65
CA SER A 113 -16.10 -8.12 16.87
C SER A 113 -14.74 -7.77 17.49
N PRO A 114 -14.65 -7.47 18.79
CA PRO A 114 -13.46 -6.91 19.40
C PRO A 114 -12.29 -7.88 19.29
N VAL A 115 -11.16 -7.38 18.77
CA VAL A 115 -9.90 -8.13 18.77
C VAL A 115 -9.32 -8.06 20.20
N ILE A 116 -9.28 -9.21 20.88
CA ILE A 116 -8.83 -9.35 22.27
C ILE A 116 -7.33 -9.72 22.25
N PRO A 117 -6.42 -8.86 22.74
CA PRO A 117 -5.02 -9.22 22.86
C PRO A 117 -4.84 -10.29 23.95
N VAL A 118 -4.03 -11.31 23.67
CA VAL A 118 -3.66 -12.35 24.62
C VAL A 118 -2.59 -11.81 25.56
N ASP A 119 -2.85 -11.87 26.86
CA ASP A 119 -1.91 -11.43 27.89
C ASP A 119 -0.63 -12.29 27.87
N PRO A 120 0.57 -11.70 27.96
CA PRO A 120 1.82 -12.44 28.15
C PRO A 120 1.79 -13.45 29.30
N ASP A 121 1.00 -13.19 30.35
CA ASP A 121 0.83 -14.09 31.50
C ASP A 121 0.10 -15.39 31.13
N ALA A 122 -0.58 -15.44 29.99
CA ALA A 122 -1.18 -16.67 29.44
C ALA A 122 -0.14 -17.63 28.83
N CYS A 123 1.14 -17.23 28.77
CA CYS A 123 2.24 -18.10 28.33
C CYS A 123 2.58 -19.12 29.41
N ILE A 124 2.27 -20.38 29.15
CA ILE A 124 2.48 -21.47 30.09
C ILE A 124 3.86 -22.12 29.94
N LEU A 125 4.44 -22.09 28.74
CA LEU A 125 5.76 -22.66 28.49
C LEU A 125 6.55 -21.78 27.52
N PRO A 126 7.40 -20.86 28.03
CA PRO A 126 8.19 -19.94 27.22
C PRO A 126 9.43 -20.65 26.65
N ASP A 127 9.26 -21.33 25.53
CA ASP A 127 10.35 -21.96 24.78
C ASP A 127 10.30 -21.57 23.29
N ALA A 128 11.35 -20.91 22.84
CA ALA A 128 11.47 -20.46 21.45
C ALA A 128 11.83 -21.57 20.46
N ALA A 129 12.31 -22.72 20.95
CA ALA A 129 12.68 -23.87 20.13
C ALA A 129 11.52 -24.87 19.95
N LEU A 130 10.37 -24.61 20.56
CA LEU A 130 9.20 -25.49 20.51
C LEU A 130 8.50 -25.42 19.15
N CYS A 131 8.26 -26.58 18.54
CA CYS A 131 7.73 -26.66 17.15
C CYS A 131 6.38 -27.36 17.05
N ALA A 132 6.05 -28.27 17.97
CA ALA A 132 4.76 -28.94 18.01
C ALA A 132 4.41 -29.33 19.45
N PHE A 133 3.11 -29.51 19.72
CA PHE A 133 2.64 -30.07 20.98
C PHE A 133 1.39 -30.90 20.76
N THR A 134 1.06 -31.76 21.72
CA THR A 134 -0.24 -32.43 21.79
C THR A 134 -0.62 -32.66 23.25
N LEU A 135 -1.92 -32.68 23.53
CA LEU A 135 -2.48 -32.88 24.85
C LEU A 135 -2.98 -34.31 25.02
N LEU A 136 -2.67 -34.93 26.15
CA LEU A 136 -3.17 -36.25 26.50
C LEU A 136 -3.54 -36.33 27.99
N ASP A 137 -4.84 -36.20 28.29
CA ASP A 137 -5.46 -36.22 29.63
C ASP A 137 -4.86 -35.25 30.66
N SER A 138 -3.74 -35.68 31.25
CA SER A 138 -3.00 -35.02 32.34
C SER A 138 -1.56 -34.75 31.95
N VAL A 139 -1.18 -34.95 30.69
CA VAL A 139 0.18 -34.80 30.18
C VAL A 139 0.18 -33.91 28.95
N LEU A 140 0.97 -32.85 29.02
CA LEU A 140 1.33 -32.03 27.87
C LEU A 140 2.60 -32.60 27.24
N VAL A 141 2.51 -33.02 25.97
CA VAL A 141 3.65 -33.51 25.20
C VAL A 141 4.09 -32.42 24.25
N THR A 142 5.38 -32.10 24.27
CA THR A 142 5.97 -31.06 23.42
C THR A 142 7.13 -31.62 22.62
N LEU A 143 7.36 -31.06 21.44
CA LEU A 143 8.47 -31.40 20.58
C LEU A 143 9.29 -30.15 20.26
N VAL A 144 10.56 -30.20 20.65
CA VAL A 144 11.51 -29.09 20.60
C VAL A 144 12.59 -29.39 19.57
N GLN A 145 12.94 -28.39 18.75
CA GLN A 145 14.02 -28.48 17.79
C GLN A 145 15.37 -28.28 18.48
N GLY A 146 16.13 -29.37 18.65
CA GLY A 146 17.52 -29.30 19.09
C GLY A 146 18.50 -29.03 17.94
N PRO A 147 19.79 -28.81 18.24
CA PRO A 147 20.82 -28.48 17.24
C PRO A 147 21.11 -29.61 16.24
N ALA A 148 20.89 -30.87 16.63
CA ALA A 148 21.11 -32.05 15.76
C ALA A 148 19.98 -33.09 15.81
N ARG A 149 19.09 -32.99 16.80
CA ARG A 149 18.05 -33.99 17.11
C ARG A 149 16.80 -33.30 17.63
N TRP A 150 15.65 -33.92 17.39
CA TRP A 150 14.39 -33.50 18.00
C TRP A 150 14.30 -34.05 19.42
N LYS A 151 13.73 -33.26 20.33
CA LYS A 151 13.53 -33.64 21.73
C LYS A 151 12.06 -33.63 22.05
N MET A 152 11.53 -34.76 22.49
CA MET A 152 10.17 -34.85 23.01
C MET A 152 10.21 -34.74 24.54
N GLN A 153 9.44 -33.80 25.09
CA GLN A 153 9.36 -33.54 26.52
C GLN A 153 7.92 -33.68 27.00
N LEU A 154 7.76 -34.33 28.15
CA LEU A 154 6.45 -34.56 28.79
C LEU A 154 6.36 -33.70 30.05
N PHE A 155 5.26 -32.99 30.19
CA PHE A 155 4.96 -32.14 31.32
C PHE A 155 3.64 -32.56 31.97
N GLU A 156 3.57 -32.45 33.29
CA GLU A 156 2.32 -32.68 34.02
C GLU A 156 1.36 -31.52 33.77
N GLN A 157 0.12 -31.81 33.44
CA GLN A 157 -0.91 -30.80 33.25
C GLN A 157 -1.60 -30.53 34.59
N PRO A 158 -1.76 -29.25 35.00
CA PRO A 158 -2.40 -28.90 36.26
C PRO A 158 -3.85 -29.40 36.33
N CYS A 159 -4.30 -29.74 37.53
CA CYS A 159 -5.69 -30.13 37.77
C CYS A 159 -6.65 -28.95 37.55
N PRO A 160 -7.93 -29.21 37.24
CA PRO A 160 -8.91 -28.14 37.03
C PRO A 160 -8.95 -27.19 38.24
N GLY A 161 -8.69 -25.89 38.02
CA GLY A 161 -8.70 -24.85 39.06
C GLY A 161 -7.32 -24.46 39.63
N GLU A 162 -6.25 -25.12 39.21
CA GLU A 162 -4.86 -24.72 39.53
C GLU A 162 -4.27 -23.77 38.48
N ASP A 163 -3.12 -23.17 38.79
CA ASP A 163 -2.37 -22.28 37.88
C ASP A 163 -2.15 -23.01 36.53
N PRO A 164 -2.50 -22.42 35.37
CA PRO A 164 -2.42 -23.08 34.06
C PRO A 164 -0.99 -23.50 33.63
N ARG A 165 0.04 -23.11 34.38
CA ARG A 165 1.43 -23.50 34.12
C ARG A 165 1.61 -25.02 34.28
N PRO A 166 2.24 -25.71 33.30
CA PRO A 166 2.57 -27.12 33.41
C PRO A 166 3.42 -27.37 34.67
N GLY A 167 3.14 -28.48 35.34
CA GLY A 167 3.95 -29.00 36.44
C GLY A 167 5.35 -29.42 35.98
N GLY A 168 6.10 -30.06 36.88
CA GLY A 168 7.46 -30.48 36.59
C GLY A 168 7.56 -31.38 35.36
N GLN A 169 8.65 -31.25 34.59
CA GLN A 169 8.93 -32.13 33.46
C GLN A 169 9.03 -33.59 33.94
N ILE A 170 8.16 -34.45 33.42
CA ILE A 170 8.00 -35.85 33.80
C ILE A 170 8.98 -36.75 33.03
N GLY A 171 9.24 -36.44 31.76
CA GLY A 171 10.09 -37.28 30.90
C GLY A 171 10.70 -36.51 29.72
N GLU A 172 11.78 -37.06 29.16
CA GLU A 172 12.43 -36.59 27.93
C GLU A 172 12.91 -37.78 27.10
N VAL A 173 12.77 -37.69 25.78
CA VAL A 173 13.39 -38.61 24.84
C VAL A 173 13.91 -37.87 23.62
N GLU A 174 15.06 -38.31 23.09
CA GLU A 174 15.62 -37.78 21.85
C GLU A 174 15.16 -38.64 20.66
N LEU A 175 14.71 -37.99 19.59
CA LEU A 175 14.41 -38.65 18.31
C LEU A 175 15.62 -38.52 17.37
N SER A 176 15.76 -39.47 16.44
CA SER A 176 16.86 -39.55 15.48
C SER A 176 17.04 -38.29 14.61
N SER A 177 18.26 -38.13 14.08
CA SER A 177 18.83 -36.84 13.67
C SER A 177 18.18 -36.20 12.43
N TYR A 178 17.90 -34.91 12.58
CA TYR A 178 17.74 -33.96 11.49
C TYR A 178 19.12 -33.65 10.89
N THR A 179 19.27 -33.71 9.56
CA THR A 179 20.45 -33.16 8.87
C THR A 179 20.08 -31.74 8.42
N PRO A 180 20.61 -30.66 9.02
CA PRO A 180 20.34 -29.32 8.52
C PRO A 180 20.95 -29.18 7.12
N PRO A 181 20.24 -28.59 6.13
CA PRO A 181 20.91 -28.17 4.91
C PRO A 181 22.00 -27.17 5.31
N ALA A 182 23.23 -27.40 4.83
CA ALA A 182 24.41 -26.62 5.18
C ALA A 182 24.18 -25.12 4.91
N GLY A 183 23.78 -24.39 5.96
CA GLY A 183 23.51 -22.96 5.95
C GLY A 183 24.32 -22.28 7.05
N VAL A 184 24.80 -21.08 6.74
CA VAL A 184 25.68 -20.23 7.54
C VAL A 184 25.22 -20.13 9.00
N PRO A 185 26.12 -20.22 10.01
CA PRO A 185 25.74 -20.06 11.40
C PRO A 185 25.26 -18.62 11.67
N GLY A 186 23.94 -18.45 11.75
CA GLY A 186 23.26 -17.22 12.13
C GLY A 186 21.76 -17.46 12.17
N LYS A 187 21.10 -17.06 13.28
CA LYS A 187 19.66 -17.18 13.63
C LYS A 187 18.91 -18.41 13.05
N PRO A 188 18.41 -19.35 13.87
CA PRO A 188 17.68 -20.52 13.36
C PRO A 188 16.53 -20.06 12.44
N ALA A 189 16.64 -20.38 11.15
CA ALA A 189 15.59 -20.12 10.17
C ALA A 189 14.37 -20.96 10.57
N ALA A 190 13.17 -20.36 10.52
CA ALA A 190 11.95 -21.07 10.88
C ALA A 190 11.83 -22.35 10.02
N PRO A 191 11.58 -23.52 10.64
CA PRO A 191 11.50 -24.77 9.91
C PRO A 191 10.41 -24.68 8.83
N HIS A 192 10.74 -25.03 7.59
CA HIS A 192 9.81 -24.93 6.46
C HIS A 192 8.61 -25.87 6.59
N PHE A 193 8.75 -26.95 7.37
CA PHE A 193 7.68 -27.87 7.74
C PHE A 193 7.73 -28.12 9.24
N LEU A 194 6.57 -28.04 9.89
CA LEU A 194 6.42 -28.33 11.31
C LEU A 194 6.15 -29.83 11.52
N PRO A 195 6.68 -30.44 12.59
CA PRO A 195 6.34 -31.81 12.96
C PRO A 195 4.85 -32.00 13.21
N VAL A 196 4.36 -33.21 12.96
CA VAL A 196 2.96 -33.60 13.23
C VAL A 196 2.94 -34.56 14.40
N LEU A 197 2.21 -34.21 15.44
CA LEU A 197 1.99 -35.08 16.61
C LEU A 197 0.56 -35.60 16.62
N CYS A 198 0.41 -36.86 17.02
CA CYS A 198 -0.86 -37.53 17.15
C CYS A 198 -0.80 -38.52 18.31
N SER A 199 -1.82 -38.56 19.16
CA SER A 199 -1.91 -39.50 20.27
C SER A 199 -2.76 -40.71 19.91
N VAL A 200 -2.34 -41.88 20.40
CA VAL A 200 -2.97 -43.16 20.12
C VAL A 200 -3.16 -43.92 21.42
N SER A 201 -4.36 -44.41 21.67
CA SER A 201 -4.70 -45.21 22.85
C SER A 201 -5.29 -46.58 22.46
N PRO A 202 -5.14 -47.61 23.30
CA PRO A 202 -5.77 -48.91 23.09
C PRO A 202 -7.26 -48.89 23.47
N SER A 203 -8.05 -49.78 22.86
CA SER A 203 -9.51 -49.89 23.05
C SER A 203 -9.96 -50.13 24.50
N GLY A 204 -9.13 -50.73 25.35
CA GLY A 204 -9.46 -50.95 26.76
C GLY A 204 -9.15 -49.81 27.73
N SER A 205 -8.72 -48.64 27.24
CA SER A 205 -8.30 -47.51 28.08
C SER A 205 -9.50 -46.85 28.79
N ARG A 206 -9.52 -46.83 30.13
CA ARG A 206 -10.60 -46.21 30.96
C ARG A 206 -10.69 -44.68 30.87
N VAL A 207 -10.22 -44.07 29.79
CA VAL A 207 -10.26 -42.62 29.60
C VAL A 207 -11.65 -42.26 29.07
N PRO A 208 -12.44 -41.44 29.79
CA PRO A 208 -13.77 -41.03 29.32
C PRO A 208 -13.70 -40.37 27.95
N HIS A 209 -14.52 -40.83 26.99
CA HIS A 209 -14.51 -40.41 25.58
C HIS A 209 -14.66 -38.90 25.36
N ASP A 210 -15.27 -38.18 26.31
CA ASP A 210 -15.37 -36.72 26.27
C ASP A 210 -14.00 -36.00 26.23
N LEU A 211 -12.92 -36.66 26.67
CA LEU A 211 -11.57 -36.10 26.73
C LEU A 211 -10.72 -36.33 25.48
N LEU A 212 -11.07 -37.33 24.65
CA LEU A 212 -10.35 -37.65 23.40
C LEU A 212 -10.88 -36.84 22.19
N GLY A 213 -11.97 -36.08 22.35
CA GLY A 213 -12.55 -35.22 21.31
C GLY A 213 -11.69 -34.01 20.91
N GLY A 214 -10.46 -33.91 21.40
CA GLY A 214 -9.45 -32.96 20.93
C GLY A 214 -8.77 -33.43 19.64
N SER A 215 -8.49 -32.49 18.74
CA SER A 215 -8.04 -32.63 17.34
C SER A 215 -6.84 -33.55 16.97
N GLY A 216 -6.39 -34.47 17.82
CA GLY A 216 -5.21 -35.30 17.53
C GLY A 216 -5.15 -36.66 18.21
N GLY A 217 -6.19 -37.10 18.93
CA GLY A 217 -6.21 -38.40 19.61
C GLY A 217 -7.18 -39.39 18.98
N PHE A 218 -6.80 -40.67 18.87
CA PHE A 218 -7.72 -41.74 18.50
C PHE A 218 -7.43 -43.07 19.19
N THR A 219 -8.44 -43.92 19.25
CA THR A 219 -8.38 -45.25 19.83
C THR A 219 -8.19 -46.28 18.71
N LEU A 220 -7.09 -47.04 18.76
CA LEU A 220 -6.85 -48.15 17.83
C LEU A 220 -7.36 -49.46 18.42
N GLU A 221 -7.84 -50.34 17.55
CA GLU A 221 -8.17 -51.72 17.89
C GLU A 221 -6.96 -52.43 18.51
N ASP A 222 -7.20 -53.19 19.59
CA ASP A 222 -6.15 -53.85 20.37
C ASP A 222 -5.22 -54.74 19.52
N ALA A 223 -5.76 -55.36 18.46
CA ALA A 223 -4.98 -56.17 17.53
C ALA A 223 -3.92 -55.34 16.80
N LEU A 224 -4.32 -54.25 16.15
CA LEU A 224 -3.39 -53.36 15.44
C LEU A 224 -2.45 -52.65 16.42
N PHE A 225 -2.98 -52.20 17.56
CA PHE A 225 -2.19 -51.53 18.60
C PHE A 225 -1.05 -52.43 19.11
N GLY A 226 -1.37 -53.68 19.45
CA GLY A 226 -0.37 -54.65 19.92
C GLY A 226 0.67 -55.02 18.87
N LEU A 227 0.28 -55.11 17.60
CA LEU A 227 1.21 -55.37 16.49
C LEU A 227 2.18 -54.20 16.26
N LEU A 228 1.70 -52.96 16.33
CA LEU A 228 2.52 -51.77 16.08
C LEU A 228 3.44 -51.42 17.24
N PHE A 229 2.92 -51.45 18.47
CA PHE A 229 3.61 -50.91 19.65
C PHE A 229 4.14 -51.98 20.59
N GLY A 230 3.80 -53.25 20.35
CA GLY A 230 4.23 -54.39 21.15
C GLY A 230 3.30 -54.69 22.32
N ALA A 231 3.38 -55.93 22.82
CA ALA A 231 2.52 -56.43 23.89
C ALA A 231 2.67 -55.62 25.20
N ASP A 232 3.87 -55.11 25.50
CA ASP A 232 4.13 -54.33 26.71
C ASP A 232 3.31 -53.03 26.75
N ALA A 233 3.18 -52.35 25.60
CA ALA A 233 2.37 -51.14 25.49
C ALA A 233 0.88 -51.44 25.71
N THR A 234 0.39 -52.54 25.12
CA THR A 234 -1.00 -52.99 25.27
C THR A 234 -1.30 -53.39 26.71
N LEU A 235 -0.42 -54.17 27.35
CA LEU A 235 -0.58 -54.65 28.72
C LEU A 235 -0.55 -53.51 29.74
N LEU A 236 0.31 -52.51 29.54
CA LEU A 236 0.35 -51.31 30.37
C LEU A 236 -0.81 -50.35 30.09
N GLN A 237 -1.61 -50.63 29.05
CA GLN A 237 -2.57 -49.70 28.45
C GLN A 237 -1.94 -48.32 28.29
N SER A 238 -0.71 -48.29 27.76
CA SER A 238 0.04 -47.04 27.65
C SER A 238 -0.37 -46.30 26.40
N PRO A 239 -0.78 -45.02 26.51
CA PRO A 239 -0.92 -44.18 25.34
C PRO A 239 0.44 -44.02 24.64
N VAL A 240 0.39 -43.88 23.32
CA VAL A 240 1.56 -43.75 22.43
C VAL A 240 1.43 -42.45 21.64
N VAL A 241 2.52 -41.72 21.50
CA VAL A 241 2.57 -40.53 20.65
C VAL A 241 3.28 -40.87 19.34
N LEU A 242 2.57 -40.68 18.23
CA LEU A 242 3.11 -40.73 16.88
C LEU A 242 3.67 -39.36 16.49
N CYS A 243 4.86 -39.37 15.91
CA CYS A 243 5.59 -38.20 15.45
C CYS A 243 5.91 -38.34 13.98
N GLY A 244 5.32 -37.48 13.15
CA GLY A 244 5.72 -37.28 11.77
C GLY A 244 6.73 -36.15 11.69
N LEU A 245 7.96 -36.46 11.31
CA LEU A 245 9.05 -35.49 11.27
C LEU A 245 9.22 -34.87 9.88
N PRO A 246 9.81 -33.65 9.78
CA PRO A 246 10.06 -32.99 8.49
C PRO A 246 11.01 -33.72 7.54
N ASP A 247 11.80 -34.67 8.04
CA ASP A 247 12.66 -35.55 7.24
C ASP A 247 11.92 -36.75 6.64
N GLY A 248 10.65 -36.95 7.01
CA GLY A 248 9.78 -38.04 6.56
C GLY A 248 9.75 -39.26 7.48
N GLN A 249 10.45 -39.24 8.62
CA GLN A 249 10.34 -40.31 9.61
C GLN A 249 8.99 -40.28 10.34
N LEU A 250 8.35 -41.45 10.45
CA LEU A 250 7.20 -41.68 11.32
C LEU A 250 7.67 -42.50 12.53
N CYS A 251 7.77 -41.85 13.68
CA CYS A 251 8.28 -42.44 14.93
C CYS A 251 7.16 -42.58 15.96
N CYS A 252 7.28 -43.51 16.90
CA CYS A 252 6.38 -43.66 18.02
C CYS A 252 7.11 -43.70 19.36
N VAL A 253 6.47 -43.14 20.40
CA VAL A 253 6.99 -43.07 21.77
C VAL A 253 5.93 -43.57 22.75
N ILE A 254 6.27 -44.56 23.57
CA ILE A 254 5.36 -45.18 24.55
C ILE A 254 5.44 -44.41 25.88
N LEU A 255 4.34 -43.74 26.27
CA LEU A 255 4.37 -42.72 27.33
C LEU A 255 4.59 -43.30 28.75
N LYS A 256 3.84 -44.32 29.19
CA LYS A 256 3.98 -44.89 30.54
C LYS A 256 5.35 -45.56 30.75
N ALA A 257 5.94 -46.10 29.68
CA ALA A 257 7.30 -46.64 29.72
C ALA A 257 8.34 -45.52 29.93
N LEU A 258 8.11 -44.33 29.36
CA LEU A 258 8.98 -43.18 29.55
C LEU A 258 8.88 -42.57 30.96
N VAL A 259 7.69 -42.54 31.57
CA VAL A 259 7.52 -42.04 32.95
C VAL A 259 8.21 -42.95 33.97
N THR A 260 8.14 -44.27 33.75
CA THR A 260 8.74 -45.28 34.64
C THR A 260 10.27 -45.40 34.50
N SER A 261 10.84 -45.05 33.34
CA SER A 261 12.29 -45.12 33.09
C SER A 261 13.12 -44.15 33.93
N ARG A 262 12.55 -43.11 34.55
CA ARG A 262 13.26 -42.31 35.57
C ARG A 262 13.67 -43.14 36.80
N SER A 263 13.01 -44.27 37.04
CA SER A 263 13.24 -45.12 38.21
C SER A 263 14.19 -46.29 37.95
N ALA A 264 14.58 -46.55 36.69
CA ALA A 264 15.46 -47.66 36.30
C ALA A 264 16.37 -47.27 35.11
N PRO A 265 17.67 -47.65 35.09
CA PRO A 265 18.65 -47.17 34.13
C PRO A 265 18.56 -47.87 32.76
N GLY A 266 17.39 -47.82 32.11
CA GLY A 266 17.23 -48.20 30.71
C GLY A 266 17.65 -47.04 29.78
N ASP A 267 18.18 -47.35 28.60
CA ASP A 267 18.46 -46.33 27.58
C ASP A 267 17.12 -45.74 27.08
N PRO A 268 16.83 -44.46 27.34
CA PRO A 268 15.58 -43.84 26.91
C PRO A 268 15.39 -43.88 25.39
N ASN A 269 16.47 -44.00 24.61
CA ASN A 269 16.37 -44.12 23.16
C ASN A 269 15.74 -45.45 22.71
N ALA A 270 15.76 -46.49 23.56
CA ALA A 270 15.09 -47.76 23.25
C ALA A 270 13.56 -47.65 23.23
N LEU A 271 13.00 -46.55 23.75
CA LEU A 271 11.56 -46.26 23.76
C LEU A 271 11.05 -45.61 22.47
N VAL A 272 11.96 -45.20 21.58
CA VAL A 272 11.62 -44.64 20.28
C VAL A 272 11.67 -45.74 19.24
N LYS A 273 10.54 -46.01 18.58
CA LYS A 273 10.47 -46.94 17.45
C LYS A 273 10.10 -46.20 16.18
N ILE A 274 10.93 -46.33 15.14
CA ILE A 274 10.60 -45.84 13.80
C ILE A 274 9.64 -46.84 13.18
N LEU A 275 8.43 -46.40 12.85
CA LEU A 275 7.42 -47.23 12.17
C LEU A 275 7.68 -47.29 10.67
N HIS A 276 7.98 -46.14 10.06
CA HIS A 276 8.19 -46.03 8.61
C HIS A 276 8.93 -44.75 8.22
N HIS A 277 9.41 -44.67 6.97
CA HIS A 277 10.03 -43.45 6.40
C HIS A 277 9.36 -43.10 5.06
N LEU A 278 8.62 -41.99 5.00
CA LEU A 278 7.89 -41.55 3.81
C LEU A 278 8.78 -40.89 2.75
N GLU A 279 10.06 -40.62 3.03
CA GLU A 279 11.02 -39.92 2.16
C GLU A 279 10.66 -38.46 1.84
N GLU A 280 9.58 -37.97 2.43
CA GLU A 280 9.11 -36.61 2.30
C GLU A 280 8.47 -36.12 3.60
N PRO A 281 8.41 -34.79 3.84
CA PRO A 281 7.89 -34.25 5.09
C PRO A 281 6.48 -34.76 5.40
N VAL A 282 6.28 -35.30 6.60
CA VAL A 282 4.95 -35.76 7.04
C VAL A 282 4.08 -34.54 7.35
N ILE A 283 2.90 -34.46 6.72
CA ILE A 283 1.99 -33.31 6.86
C ILE A 283 0.70 -33.64 7.65
N PHE A 284 0.35 -34.92 7.76
CA PHE A 284 -0.83 -35.39 8.46
C PHE A 284 -0.68 -36.85 8.94
N ILE A 285 -1.24 -37.14 10.11
CA ILE A 285 -1.41 -38.48 10.70
C ILE A 285 -2.86 -38.58 11.15
N GLY A 286 -3.53 -39.69 10.84
CA GLY A 286 -4.92 -39.92 11.20
C GLY A 286 -5.20 -41.41 11.36
N ALA A 287 -6.39 -41.74 11.84
CA ALA A 287 -6.91 -43.09 11.84
C ALA A 287 -8.36 -43.11 11.38
N LEU A 288 -8.79 -44.28 10.92
CA LEU A 288 -10.12 -44.51 10.38
C LEU A 288 -10.57 -45.94 10.65
N LYS A 289 -11.88 -46.14 10.60
CA LYS A 289 -12.54 -47.44 10.64
C LYS A 289 -12.89 -47.87 9.21
N THR A 290 -12.29 -48.96 8.74
CA THR A 290 -12.51 -49.52 7.39
C THR A 290 -13.62 -50.58 7.39
N GLU A 291 -13.82 -51.29 8.50
CA GLU A 291 -14.81 -52.36 8.59
C GLU A 291 -16.19 -51.89 9.07
N PRO A 292 -17.28 -52.31 8.38
CA PRO A 292 -18.63 -51.98 8.80
C PRO A 292 -18.97 -52.73 10.09
N GLN A 293 -19.51 -52.01 11.08
CA GLN A 293 -19.99 -52.62 12.32
C GLN A 293 -21.22 -53.47 12.02
N ALA A 294 -21.16 -54.79 12.30
CA ALA A 294 -22.29 -55.69 12.09
C ALA A 294 -23.52 -55.18 12.84
N ALA A 295 -24.59 -54.86 12.10
CA ALA A 295 -25.80 -54.22 12.59
C ALA A 295 -26.59 -55.06 13.62
N GLU A 296 -26.21 -56.32 13.87
CA GLU A 296 -26.93 -57.24 14.77
C GLU A 296 -26.57 -57.10 16.26
N ALA A 297 -25.51 -56.35 16.61
CA ALA A 297 -25.17 -56.08 18.02
C ALA A 297 -25.85 -54.82 18.61
N ALA A 298 -26.57 -54.05 17.79
CA ALA A 298 -27.08 -52.72 18.15
C ALA A 298 -28.32 -52.73 19.08
N GLU A 299 -28.87 -53.88 19.45
CA GLU A 299 -30.04 -53.94 20.34
C GLU A 299 -29.69 -53.94 21.85
N ASN A 300 -28.42 -54.05 22.24
CA ASN A 300 -28.03 -54.16 23.66
C ASN A 300 -26.94 -53.18 24.16
N PHE A 301 -26.53 -52.21 23.35
CA PHE A 301 -25.51 -51.24 23.77
C PHE A 301 -26.05 -49.82 23.79
N LEU A 302 -25.72 -49.08 24.86
CA LEU A 302 -25.99 -47.66 25.02
C LEU A 302 -25.30 -46.88 23.89
N PRO A 303 -25.80 -45.69 23.50
CA PRO A 303 -25.36 -44.97 22.30
C PRO A 303 -23.94 -44.36 22.35
N ASP A 304 -23.06 -44.89 23.21
CA ASP A 304 -21.77 -44.29 23.56
C ASP A 304 -20.59 -45.29 23.54
N GLU A 305 -20.79 -46.50 22.99
CA GLU A 305 -19.72 -47.51 22.92
C GLU A 305 -18.77 -47.29 21.73
N ASP A 306 -17.62 -46.67 22.05
CA ASP A 306 -16.28 -47.10 21.63
C ASP A 306 -16.06 -47.29 20.11
N VAL A 307 -15.96 -46.18 19.37
CA VAL A 307 -15.59 -46.18 17.94
C VAL A 307 -14.08 -46.42 17.78
N HIS A 308 -13.69 -47.68 17.76
CA HIS A 308 -12.31 -48.10 17.49
C HIS A 308 -11.94 -47.94 16.01
N CYS A 309 -10.72 -47.46 15.75
CA CYS A 309 -10.12 -47.42 14.42
C CYS A 309 -9.28 -48.68 14.17
N ASP A 310 -9.42 -49.26 12.98
CA ASP A 310 -8.72 -50.48 12.55
C ASP A 310 -7.57 -50.17 11.56
N CYS A 311 -7.42 -48.90 11.15
CA CYS A 311 -6.45 -48.47 10.15
C CYS A 311 -5.80 -47.13 10.53
N LEU A 312 -4.47 -47.09 10.49
CA LEU A 312 -3.65 -45.89 10.69
C LEU A 312 -3.19 -45.36 9.32
N VAL A 313 -3.26 -44.03 9.13
CA VAL A 313 -2.81 -43.37 7.90
C VAL A 313 -1.84 -42.22 8.17
N ALA A 314 -0.84 -42.07 7.31
CA ALA A 314 0.09 -40.94 7.31
C ALA A 314 0.27 -40.39 5.89
N PHE A 315 0.28 -39.06 5.75
CA PHE A 315 0.51 -38.37 4.48
C PHE A 315 1.81 -37.60 4.50
N GLY A 316 2.53 -37.72 3.40
CA GLY A 316 3.65 -36.89 3.04
C GLY A 316 3.26 -35.72 2.12
N HIS A 317 4.13 -34.72 2.06
CA HIS A 317 3.85 -33.48 1.35
C HIS A 317 3.71 -33.63 -0.18
N HIS A 318 4.46 -34.51 -0.84
CA HIS A 318 4.38 -34.67 -2.31
C HIS A 318 3.39 -35.75 -2.76
N GLY A 319 2.62 -36.31 -1.81
CA GLY A 319 1.49 -37.18 -2.12
C GLY A 319 1.71 -38.66 -1.80
N ARG A 320 2.78 -39.03 -1.09
CA ARG A 320 2.90 -40.40 -0.56
C ARG A 320 1.99 -40.57 0.65
N MET A 321 1.21 -41.64 0.64
CA MET A 321 0.33 -42.01 1.73
C MET A 321 0.69 -43.40 2.22
N LEU A 322 0.94 -43.56 3.52
CA LEU A 322 1.05 -44.87 4.16
C LEU A 322 -0.28 -45.21 4.82
N ALA A 323 -0.79 -46.42 4.60
CA ALA A 323 -1.87 -47.02 5.37
C ALA A 323 -1.35 -48.26 6.09
N ILE A 324 -1.74 -48.45 7.35
CA ILE A 324 -1.38 -49.61 8.16
C ILE A 324 -2.63 -50.22 8.76
N LYS A 325 -2.88 -51.50 8.46
CA LYS A 325 -4.02 -52.27 8.97
C LYS A 325 -3.55 -53.64 9.46
N ALA A 326 -4.25 -54.23 10.42
CA ALA A 326 -4.00 -55.61 10.81
C ALA A 326 -4.62 -56.57 9.78
N SER A 327 -3.83 -57.50 9.24
CA SER A 327 -4.32 -58.52 8.30
C SER A 327 -3.72 -59.89 8.61
N TRP A 328 -4.33 -60.94 8.07
CA TRP A 328 -3.82 -62.30 8.19
C TRP A 328 -2.75 -62.56 7.12
N ASP A 329 -1.59 -63.07 7.55
CA ASP A 329 -0.61 -63.62 6.61
C ASP A 329 -1.06 -64.99 6.06
N GLU A 330 -0.31 -65.51 5.08
CA GLU A 330 -0.58 -66.84 4.48
C GLU A 330 -0.55 -67.99 5.50
N SER A 331 0.03 -67.77 6.69
CA SER A 331 0.12 -68.73 7.78
C SER A 331 -1.03 -68.63 8.81
N GLY A 332 -1.96 -67.69 8.60
CA GLY A 332 -3.06 -67.43 9.52
C GLY A 332 -2.62 -66.73 10.81
N LYS A 333 -1.52 -65.98 10.77
CA LYS A 333 -1.08 -65.12 11.87
C LYS A 333 -1.39 -63.65 11.55
N LEU A 334 -1.91 -62.93 12.54
CA LEU A 334 -2.13 -61.49 12.47
C LEU A 334 -0.78 -60.77 12.35
N VAL A 335 -0.63 -59.98 11.29
CA VAL A 335 0.53 -59.14 11.00
C VAL A 335 0.08 -57.74 10.58
N PRO A 336 0.89 -56.69 10.81
CA PRO A 336 0.57 -55.36 10.31
C PRO A 336 0.88 -55.31 8.80
N GLU A 337 -0.15 -55.09 7.98
CA GLU A 337 -0.01 -54.78 6.56
C GLU A 337 0.25 -53.29 6.38
N LEU A 338 1.46 -52.95 5.93
CA LEU A 338 1.84 -51.60 5.55
C LEU A 338 1.75 -51.47 4.03
N ARG A 339 1.01 -50.47 3.54
CA ARG A 339 0.91 -50.19 2.11
C ARG A 339 1.08 -48.71 1.82
N GLU A 340 1.99 -48.41 0.91
CA GLU A 340 2.22 -47.07 0.38
C GLU A 340 1.40 -46.84 -0.90
N TYR A 341 0.80 -45.66 -1.01
CA TYR A 341 0.08 -45.18 -2.18
C TYR A 341 0.65 -43.85 -2.65
N CYS A 342 0.70 -43.66 -3.97
CA CYS A 342 1.08 -42.40 -4.58
C CYS A 342 -0.20 -41.66 -5.03
N LEU A 343 -0.57 -40.62 -4.30
CA LEU A 343 -1.70 -39.74 -4.58
C LEU A 343 -1.23 -38.40 -5.17
N PRO A 344 -2.12 -37.59 -5.78
CA PRO A 344 -1.76 -36.28 -6.29
C PRO A 344 -1.22 -35.35 -5.21
N GLY A 345 -0.01 -34.85 -5.41
CA GLY A 345 0.61 -33.80 -4.60
C GLY A 345 0.82 -32.48 -5.36
N PRO A 346 1.24 -31.41 -4.68
CA PRO A 346 1.56 -31.33 -3.26
C PRO A 346 0.29 -31.30 -2.39
N VAL A 347 0.32 -32.02 -1.26
CA VAL A 347 -0.77 -32.09 -0.29
C VAL A 347 -0.67 -30.91 0.67
N LEU A 348 -1.74 -30.11 0.75
CA LEU A 348 -1.86 -28.93 1.61
C LEU A 348 -2.40 -29.31 2.99
N CYS A 349 -3.43 -30.15 3.04
CA CYS A 349 -4.04 -30.65 4.25
C CYS A 349 -4.79 -31.96 3.98
N ALA A 350 -5.07 -32.72 5.02
CA ALA A 350 -5.85 -33.96 4.94
C ALA A 350 -6.74 -34.12 6.18
N ALA A 351 -7.77 -34.95 6.06
CA ALA A 351 -8.68 -35.31 7.16
C ALA A 351 -9.23 -36.73 6.94
N CYS A 352 -9.44 -37.46 8.03
CA CYS A 352 -10.14 -38.75 8.02
C CYS A 352 -11.64 -38.53 8.26
N GLY A 353 -12.48 -39.20 7.47
CA GLY A 353 -13.93 -39.21 7.66
C GLY A 353 -14.46 -40.60 8.01
N GLY A 354 -15.78 -40.70 8.16
CA GLY A 354 -16.46 -41.97 8.39
C GLY A 354 -16.40 -42.92 7.18
N GLY A 355 -16.56 -44.22 7.45
CA GLY A 355 -16.67 -45.26 6.41
C GLY A 355 -15.38 -45.50 5.61
N GLY A 356 -14.22 -45.42 6.26
CA GLY A 356 -12.93 -45.66 5.60
C GLY A 356 -12.46 -44.58 4.62
N ARG A 357 -13.09 -43.39 4.62
CA ARG A 357 -12.81 -42.32 3.66
C ARG A 357 -11.73 -41.36 4.16
N VAL A 358 -10.82 -41.00 3.26
CA VAL A 358 -9.73 -40.05 3.49
C VAL A 358 -9.84 -38.90 2.51
N TYR A 359 -9.80 -37.67 3.03
CA TYR A 359 -9.82 -36.45 2.24
C TYR A 359 -8.45 -35.82 2.22
N HIS A 360 -7.96 -35.44 1.05
CA HIS A 360 -6.70 -34.68 0.91
C HIS A 360 -6.89 -33.53 -0.07
N SER A 361 -6.31 -32.37 0.24
CA SER A 361 -6.36 -31.20 -0.63
C SER A 361 -5.02 -30.95 -1.31
N THR A 362 -5.09 -30.56 -2.57
CA THR A 362 -4.02 -30.04 -3.41
C THR A 362 -4.33 -28.59 -3.79
N PRO A 363 -3.37 -27.82 -4.33
CA PRO A 363 -3.64 -26.46 -4.83
C PRO A 363 -4.79 -26.40 -5.83
N SER A 364 -4.93 -27.45 -6.66
CA SER A 364 -5.92 -27.55 -7.72
C SER A 364 -7.24 -28.15 -7.30
N ASP A 365 -7.28 -28.99 -6.25
CA ASP A 365 -8.47 -29.79 -5.99
C ASP A 365 -8.52 -30.40 -4.58
N LEU A 366 -9.71 -30.80 -4.14
CA LEU A 366 -9.97 -31.58 -2.94
C LEU A 366 -10.39 -32.98 -3.38
N CYS A 367 -9.66 -33.99 -2.96
CA CYS A 367 -9.86 -35.36 -3.40
C CYS A 367 -10.31 -36.25 -2.23
N VAL A 368 -11.19 -37.22 -2.51
CA VAL A 368 -11.59 -38.28 -1.58
C VAL A 368 -11.05 -39.63 -2.05
N VAL A 369 -10.59 -40.44 -1.09
CA VAL A 369 -10.07 -41.79 -1.30
C VAL A 369 -10.76 -42.73 -0.32
N ASP A 370 -11.08 -43.94 -0.76
CA ASP A 370 -11.82 -44.93 0.04
C ASP A 370 -10.95 -46.14 0.33
N LEU A 371 -10.71 -46.42 1.61
CA LEU A 371 -9.93 -47.56 2.11
C LEU A 371 -10.80 -48.75 2.53
N SER A 372 -12.13 -48.59 2.59
CA SER A 372 -13.06 -49.68 2.97
C SER A 372 -13.20 -50.76 1.89
N ARG A 373 -12.72 -50.49 0.67
CA ARG A 373 -12.97 -51.34 -0.51
C ARG A 373 -11.91 -52.42 -0.71
N GLY A 374 -11.87 -53.39 0.19
CA GLY A 374 -10.91 -54.50 0.18
C GLY A 374 -11.57 -55.88 0.21
N SER A 375 -12.28 -56.26 -0.86
CA SER A 375 -12.48 -57.64 -1.37
C SER A 375 -13.59 -57.65 -2.42
N THR A 376 -13.25 -57.82 -3.70
CA THR A 376 -14.24 -58.31 -4.67
C THR A 376 -14.57 -59.76 -4.31
N PRO A 377 -15.84 -60.15 -4.12
CA PRO A 377 -16.19 -61.54 -3.86
C PRO A 377 -15.99 -62.35 -5.14
N LEU A 378 -14.79 -62.92 -5.29
CA LEU A 378 -14.48 -63.93 -6.29
C LEU A 378 -14.72 -65.31 -5.66
N GLY A 379 -16.00 -65.67 -5.52
CA GLY A 379 -16.43 -67.04 -5.19
C GLY A 379 -17.29 -67.15 -3.92
N PRO A 380 -18.30 -68.04 -3.90
CA PRO A 380 -19.24 -68.17 -2.78
C PRO A 380 -18.78 -69.15 -1.68
N GLU A 381 -17.48 -69.39 -1.48
CA GLU A 381 -17.00 -70.46 -0.58
C GLU A 381 -15.87 -70.08 0.41
N GLN A 382 -15.78 -68.85 0.89
CA GLN A 382 -14.97 -68.57 2.09
C GLN A 382 -15.83 -67.99 3.23
N PRO A 383 -15.74 -68.55 4.46
CA PRO A 383 -16.42 -67.98 5.61
C PRO A 383 -15.80 -66.62 5.93
N GLU A 384 -16.63 -65.58 5.89
CA GLU A 384 -16.32 -64.23 6.34
C GLU A 384 -16.12 -64.23 7.86
N GLU A 385 -14.88 -64.32 8.34
CA GLU A 385 -14.56 -64.12 9.76
C GLU A 385 -13.16 -63.53 9.99
N GLY A 386 -12.53 -62.93 8.97
CA GLY A 386 -11.20 -62.32 9.07
C GLY A 386 -11.17 -60.83 8.68
N PRO A 387 -10.25 -60.02 9.24
CA PRO A 387 -10.09 -58.62 8.87
C PRO A 387 -9.75 -58.48 7.39
N GLY A 388 -10.45 -57.59 6.69
CA GLY A 388 -10.25 -57.34 5.27
C GLY A 388 -8.92 -56.63 4.99
N GLY A 389 -8.15 -57.08 4.00
CA GLY A 389 -6.87 -56.45 3.63
C GLY A 389 -7.02 -55.07 2.99
N LEU A 390 -5.92 -54.30 2.92
CA LEU A 390 -5.91 -52.99 2.27
C LEU A 390 -6.12 -53.10 0.74
N PRO A 391 -6.78 -52.13 0.09
CA PRO A 391 -6.98 -52.15 -1.37
C PRO A 391 -5.64 -52.08 -2.13
N PRO A 392 -5.48 -52.77 -3.28
CA PRO A 392 -4.22 -52.75 -4.04
C PRO A 392 -3.96 -51.43 -4.77
N MET A 393 -5.02 -50.72 -5.15
CA MET A 393 -4.93 -49.41 -5.81
C MET A 393 -6.02 -48.49 -5.28
N LEU A 394 -5.68 -47.19 -5.18
CA LEU A 394 -6.60 -46.14 -4.79
C LEU A 394 -6.90 -45.24 -6.00
N CYS A 395 -8.18 -44.93 -6.20
CA CYS A 395 -8.64 -44.01 -7.22
C CYS A 395 -9.18 -42.74 -6.54
N PRO A 396 -8.40 -41.65 -6.47
CA PRO A 396 -8.88 -40.40 -5.89
C PRO A 396 -10.02 -39.83 -6.72
N ALA A 397 -11.14 -39.53 -6.07
CA ALA A 397 -12.28 -38.84 -6.68
C ALA A 397 -12.21 -37.34 -6.38
N SER A 398 -12.24 -36.54 -7.45
CA SER A 398 -12.24 -35.07 -7.39
C SER A 398 -13.56 -34.53 -6.85
N LEU A 399 -13.48 -33.58 -5.93
CA LEU A 399 -14.63 -32.80 -5.44
C LEU A 399 -14.72 -31.42 -6.11
N ASN A 400 -13.79 -31.06 -7.00
CA ASN A 400 -13.74 -29.77 -7.70
C ASN A 400 -13.67 -28.54 -6.76
N ILE A 401 -12.96 -28.67 -5.64
CA ILE A 401 -12.78 -27.58 -4.66
C ILE A 401 -11.30 -27.28 -4.52
N CYS A 402 -10.86 -26.14 -5.05
CA CYS A 402 -9.45 -25.79 -5.12
C CYS A 402 -8.93 -25.13 -3.83
N SER A 403 -7.63 -25.30 -3.57
CA SER A 403 -6.86 -24.47 -2.63
C SER A 403 -7.37 -24.49 -1.19
N VAL A 404 -7.73 -25.67 -0.67
CA VAL A 404 -8.09 -25.84 0.74
C VAL A 404 -6.82 -26.03 1.56
N VAL A 405 -6.61 -25.18 2.56
CA VAL A 405 -5.41 -25.16 3.41
C VAL A 405 -5.61 -25.83 4.76
N SER A 406 -6.86 -26.01 5.19
CA SER A 406 -7.21 -26.79 6.39
C SER A 406 -8.58 -27.43 6.23
N LEU A 407 -8.72 -28.64 6.77
CA LEU A 407 -9.94 -29.44 6.76
C LEU A 407 -10.24 -29.96 8.16
N SER A 408 -11.52 -30.02 8.51
CA SER A 408 -12.03 -30.75 9.67
C SER A 408 -13.26 -31.54 9.24
N ALA A 409 -13.25 -32.85 9.46
CA ALA A 409 -14.44 -33.67 9.27
C ALA A 409 -15.34 -33.57 10.50
N SER A 410 -16.64 -33.36 10.30
CA SER A 410 -17.60 -33.37 11.40
C SER A 410 -18.07 -34.80 11.67
N PRO A 411 -18.11 -35.26 12.95
CA PRO A 411 -18.69 -36.56 13.29
C PRO A 411 -20.23 -36.57 13.25
N ARG A 412 -20.89 -35.41 13.12
CA ARG A 412 -22.33 -35.21 13.40
C ARG A 412 -23.32 -35.68 12.31
N THR A 413 -23.07 -36.77 11.61
CA THR A 413 -24.01 -37.24 10.58
C THR A 413 -24.17 -38.75 10.62
N HIS A 414 -25.18 -39.21 11.38
CA HIS A 414 -25.62 -40.61 11.42
C HIS A 414 -26.44 -41.04 10.18
N GLU A 415 -26.83 -40.11 9.31
CA GLU A 415 -27.53 -40.41 8.05
C GLU A 415 -26.67 -39.98 6.85
N GLY A 416 -25.77 -40.87 6.43
CA GLY A 416 -25.22 -41.03 5.08
C GLY A 416 -24.51 -39.90 4.33
N GLY A 417 -24.36 -38.71 4.90
CA GLY A 417 -23.67 -37.58 4.25
C GLY A 417 -22.53 -37.02 5.12
N THR A 418 -21.29 -37.02 4.64
CA THR A 418 -20.17 -36.41 5.39
C THR A 418 -20.15 -34.90 5.18
N LYS A 419 -20.13 -34.13 6.28
CA LYS A 419 -19.90 -32.68 6.24
C LYS A 419 -18.45 -32.36 6.59
N LEU A 420 -17.78 -31.65 5.68
CA LEU A 420 -16.44 -31.12 5.90
C LEU A 420 -16.49 -29.62 6.14
N LEU A 421 -15.69 -29.15 7.08
CA LEU A 421 -15.42 -27.74 7.28
C LEU A 421 -14.03 -27.42 6.72
N ALA A 422 -13.94 -26.42 5.84
CA ALA A 422 -12.76 -26.15 5.05
C ALA A 422 -12.38 -24.66 5.10
N LEU A 423 -11.08 -24.38 5.18
CA LEU A 423 -10.53 -23.03 5.01
C LEU A 423 -9.76 -22.95 3.70
N SER A 424 -10.11 -21.99 2.85
CA SER A 424 -9.40 -21.75 1.59
C SER A 424 -8.14 -20.92 1.78
N ALA A 425 -7.21 -20.99 0.83
CA ALA A 425 -6.00 -20.16 0.79
C ALA A 425 -6.31 -18.64 0.74
N LYS A 426 -7.51 -18.26 0.30
CA LYS A 426 -8.02 -16.87 0.34
C LYS A 426 -8.64 -16.48 1.68
N GLY A 427 -8.57 -17.36 2.68
CA GLY A 427 -9.14 -17.16 4.01
C GLY A 427 -10.65 -17.26 4.08
N ARG A 428 -11.33 -17.84 3.09
CA ARG A 428 -12.76 -18.13 3.19
C ARG A 428 -13.01 -19.44 3.92
N LEU A 429 -13.81 -19.40 4.96
CA LEU A 429 -14.36 -20.57 5.64
C LEU A 429 -15.61 -21.06 4.89
N MET A 430 -15.68 -22.36 4.65
CA MET A 430 -16.77 -22.98 3.89
C MET A 430 -17.12 -24.36 4.45
N THR A 431 -18.38 -24.75 4.28
CA THR A 431 -18.86 -26.11 4.57
C THR A 431 -19.09 -26.85 3.26
N CYS A 432 -18.60 -28.08 3.16
CA CYS A 432 -18.77 -28.95 2.00
C CYS A 432 -19.60 -30.16 2.44
N SER A 433 -20.82 -30.31 1.90
CA SER A 433 -21.64 -31.51 2.14
C SER A 433 -21.46 -32.50 1.00
N LEU A 434 -21.13 -33.74 1.36
CA LEU A 434 -20.84 -34.85 0.46
C LEU A 434 -21.89 -35.95 0.62
N ASP A 435 -22.83 -36.00 -0.30
CA ASP A 435 -23.83 -37.08 -0.38
C ASP A 435 -23.23 -38.22 -1.23
N LEU A 436 -22.41 -39.07 -0.60
CA LEU A 436 -21.70 -40.17 -1.28
C LEU A 436 -22.46 -41.50 -1.25
N ASP A 437 -23.61 -41.57 -0.58
CA ASP A 437 -24.36 -42.83 -0.38
C ASP A 437 -25.31 -43.19 -1.53
N SER A 438 -25.10 -42.62 -2.72
CA SER A 438 -25.60 -43.24 -3.94
C SER A 438 -24.72 -44.45 -4.25
N GLU A 439 -25.18 -45.64 -3.84
CA GLU A 439 -24.69 -46.95 -4.25
C GLU A 439 -24.03 -46.88 -5.63
N MET A 440 -22.69 -46.80 -5.65
CA MET A 440 -21.91 -46.77 -6.87
C MET A 440 -22.24 -48.08 -7.61
N PRO A 441 -22.95 -48.05 -8.76
CA PRO A 441 -23.18 -49.28 -9.49
C PRO A 441 -21.80 -49.77 -9.91
N GLY A 442 -21.39 -50.94 -9.40
CA GLY A 442 -20.17 -51.62 -9.84
C GLY A 442 -20.11 -51.57 -11.37
N PRO A 443 -18.91 -51.39 -11.96
CA PRO A 443 -18.69 -50.73 -13.25
C PRO A 443 -19.74 -51.15 -14.27
N ALA A 444 -20.86 -50.42 -14.29
CA ALA A 444 -21.94 -50.76 -15.19
C ALA A 444 -21.39 -50.46 -16.56
N ARG A 445 -21.34 -51.47 -17.44
CA ARG A 445 -20.92 -51.33 -18.83
C ARG A 445 -21.46 -50.02 -19.36
N MET A 446 -20.53 -49.08 -19.55
CA MET A 446 -20.81 -47.70 -19.88
C MET A 446 -21.70 -47.71 -21.12
N THR A 447 -22.98 -47.39 -20.95
CA THR A 447 -23.93 -47.37 -22.07
C THR A 447 -23.48 -46.27 -23.02
N THR A 448 -23.67 -46.46 -24.33
CA THR A 448 -23.24 -45.50 -25.37
C THR A 448 -23.82 -44.10 -25.11
N GLU A 449 -25.02 -44.00 -24.57
CA GLU A 449 -25.65 -42.75 -24.14
C GLU A 449 -24.92 -42.10 -22.95
N SER A 450 -24.50 -42.88 -21.96
CA SER A 450 -23.71 -42.37 -20.82
C SER A 450 -22.31 -41.90 -21.25
N ALA A 451 -21.72 -42.56 -22.25
CA ALA A 451 -20.46 -42.11 -22.84
C ALA A 451 -20.61 -40.79 -23.60
N GLY A 452 -21.67 -40.66 -24.41
CA GLY A 452 -21.99 -39.42 -25.12
C GLY A 452 -22.23 -38.23 -24.18
N GLN A 453 -22.97 -38.45 -23.09
CA GLN A 453 -23.21 -37.42 -22.08
C GLN A 453 -21.92 -37.01 -21.35
N LYS A 454 -21.07 -37.99 -20.97
CA LYS A 454 -19.77 -37.71 -20.33
C LYS A 454 -18.82 -36.95 -21.25
N ILE A 455 -18.81 -37.27 -22.55
CA ILE A 455 -18.05 -36.50 -23.54
C ILE A 455 -18.57 -35.06 -23.62
N LYS A 456 -19.89 -34.86 -23.66
CA LYS A 456 -20.51 -33.53 -23.70
C LYS A 456 -20.16 -32.71 -22.45
N GLU A 457 -20.21 -33.33 -21.27
CA GLU A 457 -19.83 -32.68 -20.01
C GLU A 457 -18.34 -32.32 -19.99
N LEU A 458 -17.45 -33.22 -20.40
CA LEU A 458 -16.02 -32.93 -20.51
C LEU A 458 -15.73 -31.80 -21.50
N LEU A 459 -16.40 -31.78 -22.66
CA LEU A 459 -16.26 -30.70 -23.63
C LEU A 459 -16.78 -29.37 -23.08
N SER A 460 -17.89 -29.37 -22.33
CA SER A 460 -18.38 -28.16 -21.66
C SER A 460 -17.43 -27.67 -20.55
N GLY A 461 -16.82 -28.60 -19.80
CA GLY A 461 -15.80 -28.28 -18.80
C GLY A 461 -14.54 -27.67 -19.44
N ILE A 462 -14.08 -28.22 -20.57
CA ILE A 462 -12.96 -27.67 -21.34
C ILE A 462 -13.31 -26.27 -21.88
N GLY A 463 -14.53 -26.06 -22.38
CA GLY A 463 -15.02 -24.75 -22.82
C GLY A 463 -14.95 -23.71 -21.71
N ASN A 464 -15.52 -24.02 -20.53
CA ASN A 464 -15.52 -23.13 -19.37
C ASN A 464 -14.10 -22.82 -18.87
N ILE A 465 -13.20 -23.81 -18.85
CA ILE A 465 -11.80 -23.58 -18.45
C ILE A 465 -11.10 -22.70 -19.49
N SER A 466 -11.32 -22.92 -20.78
CA SER A 466 -10.74 -22.12 -21.86
C SER A 466 -11.16 -20.65 -21.79
N GLU A 467 -12.44 -20.38 -21.50
CA GLU A 467 -12.95 -19.02 -21.29
C GLU A 467 -12.28 -18.38 -20.07
N ARG A 468 -12.25 -19.06 -18.93
CA ARG A 468 -11.58 -18.56 -17.71
C ARG A 468 -10.09 -18.27 -17.93
N VAL A 469 -9.38 -19.13 -18.66
CA VAL A 469 -7.97 -18.91 -19.02
C VAL A 469 -7.83 -17.72 -19.94
N SER A 470 -8.76 -17.51 -20.87
CA SER A 470 -8.77 -16.35 -21.76
C SER A 470 -9.02 -15.04 -21.01
N PHE A 471 -9.95 -15.04 -20.05
CA PHE A 471 -10.17 -13.89 -19.15
C PHE A 471 -8.94 -13.61 -18.30
N LEU A 472 -8.33 -14.64 -17.71
CA LEU A 472 -7.13 -14.49 -16.91
C LEU A 472 -5.95 -13.95 -17.75
N LYS A 473 -5.80 -14.42 -18.99
CA LYS A 473 -4.79 -13.90 -19.92
C LYS A 473 -5.01 -12.42 -20.20
N LYS A 474 -6.26 -12.00 -20.49
CA LYS A 474 -6.59 -10.58 -20.69
C LYS A 474 -6.26 -9.74 -19.45
N ALA A 475 -6.58 -10.22 -18.25
CA ALA A 475 -6.28 -9.51 -17.01
C ALA A 475 -4.75 -9.39 -16.76
N VAL A 476 -3.99 -10.45 -17.07
CA VAL A 476 -2.52 -10.41 -17.00
C VAL A 476 -1.93 -9.44 -18.01
N ASP A 477 -2.39 -9.48 -19.27
CA ASP A 477 -1.93 -8.58 -20.32
C ASP A 477 -2.23 -7.11 -19.96
N GLN A 478 -3.39 -6.84 -19.38
CA GLN A 478 -3.77 -5.50 -18.91
C GLN A 478 -2.88 -5.02 -17.76
N ARG A 479 -2.57 -5.89 -16.79
CA ARG A 479 -1.64 -5.57 -15.69
C ARG A 479 -0.22 -5.35 -16.19
N ASN A 480 0.26 -6.16 -17.14
CA ASN A 480 1.56 -5.97 -17.75
C ASN A 480 1.64 -4.63 -18.50
N LYS A 481 0.57 -4.23 -19.20
CA LYS A 481 0.51 -2.92 -19.85
C LYS A 481 0.59 -1.78 -18.83
N ALA A 482 -0.17 -1.87 -17.73
CA ALA A 482 -0.11 -0.87 -16.66
C ALA A 482 1.27 -0.78 -16.00
N LEU A 483 1.93 -1.92 -15.76
CA LEU A 483 3.29 -1.97 -15.22
C LEU A 483 4.31 -1.34 -16.16
N THR A 484 4.21 -1.58 -17.47
CA THR A 484 5.08 -0.94 -18.46
C THR A 484 4.92 0.58 -18.43
N SER A 485 3.68 1.08 -18.43
CA SER A 485 3.39 2.52 -18.35
C SER A 485 3.90 3.15 -17.05
N LEU A 486 3.75 2.47 -15.91
CA LEU A 486 4.28 2.92 -14.62
C LEU A 486 5.81 2.98 -14.62
N ASN A 487 6.48 1.98 -15.22
CA ASN A 487 7.93 1.96 -15.32
C ASN A 487 8.45 3.10 -16.21
N GLU A 488 7.80 3.38 -17.33
CA GLU A 488 8.10 4.56 -18.16
C GLU A 488 7.90 5.86 -17.38
N ALA A 489 6.81 5.98 -16.63
CA ALA A 489 6.54 7.17 -15.83
C ALA A 489 7.58 7.38 -14.71
N MET A 490 8.03 6.29 -14.08
CA MET A 490 9.11 6.31 -13.11
C MET A 490 10.42 6.79 -13.75
N ASN A 491 10.77 6.28 -14.92
CA ASN A 491 11.99 6.69 -15.63
C ASN A 491 11.97 8.19 -15.99
N VAL A 492 10.83 8.70 -16.46
CA VAL A 492 10.63 10.14 -16.71
C VAL A 492 10.79 10.95 -15.42
N SER A 493 10.18 10.48 -14.33
CA SER A 493 10.26 11.15 -13.02
C SER A 493 11.70 11.22 -12.50
N CYS A 494 12.43 10.11 -12.56
CA CYS A 494 13.83 10.07 -12.17
C CYS A 494 14.70 10.98 -13.05
N ALA A 495 14.46 11.01 -14.36
CA ALA A 495 15.20 11.86 -15.29
C ALA A 495 14.98 13.36 -15.03
N LEU A 496 13.75 13.76 -14.71
CA LEU A 496 13.42 15.14 -14.33
C LEU A 496 14.06 15.55 -13.00
N LEU A 497 13.95 14.71 -11.97
CA LEU A 497 14.46 15.01 -10.62
C LEU A 497 16.00 14.99 -10.53
N SER A 498 16.69 14.23 -11.38
CA SER A 498 18.15 14.10 -11.36
C SER A 498 18.89 15.24 -12.08
N SER A 499 18.16 16.11 -12.80
CA SER A 499 18.75 17.16 -13.64
C SER A 499 19.21 18.38 -12.82
N GLY A 500 20.34 18.23 -12.12
CA GLY A 500 20.93 19.30 -11.29
C GLY A 500 21.61 20.42 -12.08
N THR A 501 22.24 20.12 -13.22
CA THR A 501 23.00 21.11 -14.03
C THR A 501 23.20 20.60 -15.47
N GLY A 502 22.12 20.53 -16.26
CA GLY A 502 22.15 20.12 -17.66
C GLY A 502 20.82 20.39 -18.37
N PRO A 503 20.75 20.25 -19.72
CA PRO A 503 19.48 20.38 -20.44
C PRO A 503 18.49 19.36 -19.90
N ARG A 504 17.33 19.84 -19.44
CA ARG A 504 16.29 18.97 -18.88
C ARG A 504 15.75 18.07 -19.99
N PRO A 505 15.56 16.76 -19.72
CA PRO A 505 15.09 15.82 -20.74
C PRO A 505 13.68 16.14 -21.20
N ILE A 506 12.87 16.74 -20.34
CA ILE A 506 11.57 17.32 -20.68
C ILE A 506 11.58 18.73 -20.13
N SER A 507 11.23 19.70 -20.96
CA SER A 507 11.26 21.11 -20.60
C SER A 507 9.98 21.81 -21.03
N CYS A 508 9.59 22.84 -20.29
CA CYS A 508 8.48 23.71 -20.68
C CYS A 508 8.99 25.15 -20.70
N THR A 509 8.95 25.78 -21.86
CA THR A 509 9.34 27.19 -22.01
C THR A 509 8.08 28.05 -22.11
N THR A 510 8.07 29.17 -21.40
CA THR A 510 6.94 30.11 -21.42
C THR A 510 7.41 31.42 -22.04
N SER A 511 6.60 31.96 -22.95
CA SER A 511 6.81 33.25 -23.57
C SER A 511 5.53 34.07 -23.53
N THR A 512 5.65 35.39 -23.47
CA THR A 512 4.49 36.29 -23.42
C THR A 512 4.38 37.15 -24.65
N THR A 513 3.17 37.26 -25.20
CA THR A 513 2.89 38.13 -26.34
C THR A 513 1.57 38.86 -26.15
N TRP A 514 1.49 40.07 -26.70
CA TRP A 514 0.23 40.81 -26.75
C TRP A 514 -0.59 40.33 -27.95
N SER A 515 -1.85 39.97 -27.71
CA SER A 515 -2.82 39.62 -28.74
C SER A 515 -4.10 40.44 -28.57
N ARG A 516 -4.95 40.45 -29.61
CA ARG A 516 -6.23 41.16 -29.57
C ARG A 516 -7.36 40.14 -29.62
N LEU A 517 -8.09 40.02 -28.51
CA LEU A 517 -9.26 39.14 -28.40
C LEU A 517 -10.53 40.00 -28.38
N GLN A 518 -11.36 39.84 -29.41
CA GLN A 518 -12.72 40.40 -29.60
C GLN A 518 -12.88 41.93 -29.56
N THR A 519 -11.91 42.70 -29.06
CA THR A 519 -11.68 44.14 -29.20
C THR A 519 -10.63 44.62 -28.20
N GLN A 520 -10.43 43.90 -27.11
CA GLN A 520 -9.50 44.20 -26.01
C GLN A 520 -8.13 43.57 -26.27
N ASP A 521 -7.08 44.30 -25.92
CA ASP A 521 -5.72 43.75 -25.97
C ASP A 521 -5.48 42.92 -24.70
N VAL A 522 -5.14 41.66 -24.89
CA VAL A 522 -4.96 40.66 -23.84
C VAL A 522 -3.53 40.14 -23.90
N LEU A 523 -2.91 39.98 -22.73
CA LEU A 523 -1.60 39.37 -22.62
C LEU A 523 -1.76 37.85 -22.65
N MET A 524 -1.10 37.21 -23.59
CA MET A 524 -1.12 35.76 -23.76
C MET A 524 0.20 35.16 -23.29
N ALA A 525 0.13 34.06 -22.55
CA ALA A 525 1.27 33.19 -22.27
C ALA A 525 1.22 31.96 -23.17
N THR A 526 2.31 31.73 -23.89
CA THR A 526 2.51 30.54 -24.73
C THR A 526 3.50 29.63 -24.03
N CYS A 527 3.03 28.46 -23.62
CA CYS A 527 3.80 27.41 -22.96
C CYS A 527 4.10 26.30 -23.99
N VAL A 528 5.38 26.08 -24.29
CA VAL A 528 5.84 25.03 -25.20
C VAL A 528 6.45 23.92 -24.38
N LEU A 529 5.77 22.77 -24.33
CA LEU A 529 6.27 21.52 -23.75
C LEU A 529 7.07 20.76 -24.81
N GLU A 530 8.35 20.50 -24.53
CA GLU A 530 9.25 19.76 -25.40
C GLU A 530 9.76 18.50 -24.70
N ASN A 531 9.62 17.35 -25.37
CA ASN A 531 10.14 16.07 -24.91
C ASN A 531 11.44 15.74 -25.65
N SER A 532 12.58 16.04 -25.03
CA SER A 532 13.91 15.69 -25.54
C SER A 532 14.43 14.35 -24.98
N SER A 533 13.57 13.60 -24.27
CA SER A 533 13.92 12.32 -23.64
C SER A 533 13.73 11.16 -24.62
N SER A 534 14.25 9.98 -24.25
CA SER A 534 14.02 8.73 -25.00
C SER A 534 12.66 8.07 -24.72
N PHE A 535 11.86 8.62 -23.81
CA PHE A 535 10.58 8.05 -23.37
C PHE A 535 9.41 8.82 -23.98
N SER A 536 8.29 8.16 -24.23
CA SER A 536 7.03 8.81 -24.63
C SER A 536 6.24 9.27 -23.41
N LEU A 537 5.58 10.43 -23.51
CA LEU A 537 4.52 10.81 -22.57
C LEU A 537 3.19 10.36 -23.16
N ASP A 538 2.72 9.18 -22.73
CA ASP A 538 1.47 8.59 -23.19
C ASP A 538 0.31 8.86 -22.19
N GLN A 539 -0.74 8.04 -22.27
CA GLN A 539 -1.93 8.12 -21.42
C GLN A 539 -1.59 8.15 -19.92
N GLY A 540 -2.29 9.00 -19.17
CA GLY A 540 -2.02 9.29 -17.76
C GLY A 540 -1.27 10.61 -17.53
N TRP A 541 -0.55 11.14 -18.53
CA TRP A 541 0.17 12.41 -18.41
C TRP A 541 -0.70 13.63 -18.76
N THR A 542 -0.70 14.62 -17.86
CA THR A 542 -1.39 15.90 -18.01
C THR A 542 -0.42 17.05 -17.77
N LEU A 543 -0.44 18.06 -18.63
CA LEU A 543 0.24 19.33 -18.40
C LEU A 543 -0.69 20.25 -17.58
N CYS A 544 -0.27 20.61 -16.39
CA CYS A 544 -0.97 21.56 -15.53
C CYS A 544 -0.24 22.91 -15.59
N ILE A 545 -0.95 23.95 -15.97
CA ILE A 545 -0.43 25.33 -16.02
C ILE A 545 -1.18 26.14 -14.99
N GLN A 546 -0.48 26.56 -13.94
CA GLN A 546 -1.02 27.42 -12.89
C GLN A 546 -0.63 28.87 -13.13
N VAL A 547 -1.63 29.74 -13.25
CA VAL A 547 -1.46 31.19 -13.32
C VAL A 547 -1.79 31.76 -11.96
N LEU A 548 -0.74 32.24 -11.27
CA LEU A 548 -0.81 32.83 -9.95
C LEU A 548 -0.72 34.35 -10.08
N THR A 549 -1.78 35.06 -9.70
CA THR A 549 -1.72 36.51 -9.56
C THR A 549 -1.35 36.85 -8.11
N SER A 550 -0.30 37.64 -7.95
CA SER A 550 0.11 38.10 -6.62
C SER A 550 -0.72 39.32 -6.28
N SER A 551 -1.82 39.14 -5.54
CA SER A 551 -2.57 40.30 -5.02
C SER A 551 -1.66 41.08 -4.07
N CYS A 552 -1.83 42.41 -4.07
CA CYS A 552 -0.96 43.42 -3.46
C CYS A 552 -0.25 42.99 -2.15
N ALA A 553 1.00 43.44 -1.94
CA ALA A 553 1.84 43.20 -0.76
C ALA A 553 1.29 43.72 0.61
N LEU A 554 -0.02 43.94 0.68
CA LEU A 554 -0.79 44.31 1.85
C LEU A 554 -1.33 43.08 2.60
N ASP A 555 -1.58 41.95 1.92
CA ASP A 555 -2.05 40.72 2.57
C ASP A 555 -1.02 39.59 2.40
N LEU A 556 -0.25 39.30 3.44
CA LEU A 556 0.58 38.09 3.48
C LEU A 556 -0.27 36.80 3.63
N ASP A 557 -1.53 36.93 4.07
CA ASP A 557 -2.42 35.80 4.40
C ASP A 557 -3.58 35.61 3.41
N SER A 558 -3.75 36.48 2.42
CA SER A 558 -4.81 36.34 1.42
C SER A 558 -4.40 35.36 0.32
N ALA A 559 -5.20 34.32 0.12
CA ALA A 559 -4.93 33.26 -0.85
C ALA A 559 -4.76 33.87 -2.25
N CYS A 560 -3.57 33.71 -2.85
CA CYS A 560 -3.30 34.11 -4.23
C CYS A 560 -4.39 33.52 -5.15
N SER A 561 -5.00 34.35 -5.99
CA SER A 561 -5.91 33.84 -7.02
C SER A 561 -5.10 33.01 -8.01
N ALA A 562 -5.41 31.71 -8.05
CA ALA A 562 -4.70 30.72 -8.82
C ALA A 562 -5.67 30.06 -9.81
N ILE A 563 -5.44 30.27 -11.11
CA ILE A 563 -6.20 29.58 -12.16
C ILE A 563 -5.34 28.42 -12.67
N THR A 564 -5.85 27.19 -12.57
CA THR A 564 -5.16 25.99 -13.06
C THR A 564 -5.80 25.53 -14.36
N TYR A 565 -5.02 25.45 -15.43
CA TYR A 565 -5.40 24.84 -16.70
C TYR A 565 -4.81 23.44 -16.79
N THR A 566 -5.65 22.43 -17.01
CA THR A 566 -5.25 21.03 -17.20
C THR A 566 -5.41 20.63 -18.66
N ILE A 567 -4.31 20.26 -19.31
CA ILE A 567 -4.29 19.84 -20.72
C ILE A 567 -3.74 18.40 -20.80
N PRO A 568 -4.53 17.41 -21.26
CA PRO A 568 -4.03 16.05 -21.46
C PRO A 568 -2.96 16.06 -22.56
N VAL A 569 -1.87 15.31 -22.34
CA VAL A 569 -0.75 15.22 -23.30
C VAL A 569 -1.04 14.21 -24.41
N ASP A 570 -1.87 13.20 -24.12
CA ASP A 570 -2.31 12.08 -24.97
C ASP A 570 -1.17 11.20 -25.49
N GLN A 571 -0.30 11.75 -26.33
CA GLN A 571 0.88 11.08 -26.88
C GLN A 571 1.92 12.10 -27.34
N LEU A 572 3.02 12.22 -26.60
CA LEU A 572 4.17 13.07 -26.95
C LEU A 572 5.44 12.23 -27.02
N GLY A 573 5.79 11.80 -28.23
CA GLY A 573 6.98 10.99 -28.48
C GLY A 573 8.31 11.76 -28.32
N PRO A 574 9.45 11.04 -28.33
CA PRO A 574 10.79 11.65 -28.33
C PRO A 574 10.96 12.68 -29.46
N GLY A 575 11.44 13.88 -29.11
CA GLY A 575 11.64 15.01 -30.02
C GLY A 575 10.37 15.79 -30.39
N ALA A 576 9.20 15.41 -29.88
CA ALA A 576 7.96 16.13 -30.15
C ALA A 576 7.78 17.32 -29.20
N ARG A 577 7.02 18.33 -29.68
CA ARG A 577 6.65 19.51 -28.92
C ARG A 577 5.14 19.76 -28.98
N ARG A 578 4.58 20.27 -27.88
CA ARG A 578 3.16 20.67 -27.77
C ARG A 578 3.09 22.08 -27.22
N GLU A 579 2.30 22.93 -27.87
CA GLU A 579 2.16 24.34 -27.53
C GLU A 579 0.76 24.60 -26.96
N VAL A 580 0.69 25.33 -25.86
CA VAL A 580 -0.55 25.77 -25.23
C VAL A 580 -0.48 27.28 -25.02
N THR A 581 -1.45 28.01 -25.55
CA THR A 581 -1.55 29.46 -25.38
C THR A 581 -2.76 29.80 -24.53
N LEU A 582 -2.55 30.55 -23.46
CA LEU A 582 -3.57 30.93 -22.47
C LEU A 582 -3.53 32.44 -22.17
N PRO A 583 -4.68 33.07 -21.89
CA PRO A 583 -4.74 34.46 -21.48
C PRO A 583 -4.32 34.63 -20.01
N LEU A 584 -3.55 35.68 -19.70
CA LEU A 584 -3.10 36.01 -18.33
C LEU A 584 -4.02 37.01 -17.59
N GLY A 585 -5.13 37.40 -18.20
CA GLY A 585 -6.12 38.33 -17.66
C GLY A 585 -6.64 39.32 -18.71
N PRO A 586 -7.57 40.24 -18.38
CA PRO A 586 -7.72 40.85 -17.06
C PRO A 586 -8.46 39.99 -16.04
N GLY A 587 -8.15 40.18 -14.75
CA GLY A 587 -8.93 39.58 -13.66
C GLY A 587 -10.37 40.10 -13.60
N GLU A 588 -11.15 39.67 -12.62
CA GLU A 588 -12.56 40.08 -12.45
C GLU A 588 -12.77 41.61 -12.44
N ASN A 589 -11.75 42.37 -12.00
CA ASN A 589 -11.75 43.82 -11.94
C ASN A 589 -11.39 44.53 -13.26
N GLY A 590 -11.18 43.80 -14.36
CA GLY A 590 -10.86 44.38 -15.68
C GLY A 590 -9.41 44.86 -15.84
N GLY A 591 -8.56 44.71 -14.81
CA GLY A 591 -7.12 45.02 -14.84
C GLY A 591 -6.21 43.77 -14.85
N LEU A 592 -4.96 43.93 -15.31
CA LEU A 592 -3.92 42.91 -15.21
C LEU A 592 -3.13 43.09 -13.90
N ASP A 593 -3.24 42.14 -12.98
CA ASP A 593 -2.58 42.17 -11.68
C ASP A 593 -1.13 41.66 -11.77
N LEU A 594 -0.21 42.57 -12.08
CA LEU A 594 1.22 42.29 -12.20
C LEU A 594 1.95 42.40 -10.84
N PRO A 595 2.90 41.51 -10.52
CA PRO A 595 3.41 40.42 -11.36
C PRO A 595 2.52 39.16 -11.35
N VAL A 596 2.45 38.50 -12.51
CA VAL A 596 1.75 37.23 -12.72
C VAL A 596 2.78 36.12 -12.86
N THR A 597 2.65 35.04 -12.10
CA THR A 597 3.54 33.87 -12.21
C THR A 597 2.82 32.75 -12.95
N VAL A 598 3.42 32.26 -14.03
CA VAL A 598 3.01 31.04 -14.74
C VAL A 598 3.89 29.89 -14.29
N SER A 599 3.30 28.87 -13.69
CA SER A 599 3.98 27.66 -13.22
C SER A 599 3.49 26.46 -14.03
N CYS A 600 4.40 25.75 -14.68
CA CYS A 600 4.10 24.57 -15.48
C CYS A 600 4.56 23.31 -14.73
N THR A 601 3.63 22.38 -14.52
CA THR A 601 3.89 21.09 -13.86
C THR A 601 3.33 19.95 -14.68
N LEU A 602 4.04 18.83 -14.73
CA LEU A 602 3.56 17.59 -15.34
C LEU A 602 2.92 16.72 -14.26
N PHE A 603 1.69 16.26 -14.48
CA PHE A 603 0.95 15.40 -13.57
C PHE A 603 0.76 14.02 -14.19
N TYR A 604 1.03 12.96 -13.43
CA TYR A 604 0.73 11.57 -13.81
C TYR A 604 -0.39 11.00 -12.96
N SER A 605 -1.52 10.64 -13.58
CA SER A 605 -2.67 10.01 -12.92
C SER A 605 -2.48 8.50 -12.80
N LEU A 606 -2.37 7.99 -11.58
CA LEU A 606 -2.29 6.54 -11.34
C LEU A 606 -3.64 5.87 -11.62
N ARG A 607 -4.74 6.56 -11.35
CA ARG A 607 -6.10 6.04 -11.54
C ARG A 607 -6.41 5.71 -12.99
N GLU A 608 -5.95 6.53 -13.95
CA GLU A 608 -6.20 6.26 -15.38
C GLU A 608 -5.51 4.99 -15.88
N VAL A 609 -4.34 4.66 -15.32
CA VAL A 609 -3.50 3.55 -15.80
C VAL A 609 -3.80 2.26 -15.03
N VAL A 610 -4.04 2.39 -13.72
CA VAL A 610 -4.23 1.26 -12.80
C VAL A 610 -5.72 0.94 -12.58
N GLY A 611 -6.61 1.94 -12.67
CA GLY A 611 -8.03 1.78 -12.39
C GLY A 611 -8.70 0.73 -13.26
N GLY A 612 -8.34 0.65 -14.55
CA GLY A 612 -8.81 -0.42 -15.42
C GLY A 612 -8.29 -1.82 -15.03
N ALA A 613 -7.09 -1.91 -14.46
CA ALA A 613 -6.42 -3.18 -14.13
C ALA A 613 -6.77 -3.73 -12.74
N LEU A 614 -7.35 -2.89 -11.86
CA LEU A 614 -7.79 -3.26 -10.52
C LEU A 614 -9.31 -3.41 -10.38
N ALA A 615 -10.11 -2.90 -11.33
CA ALA A 615 -11.55 -3.11 -11.30
C ALA A 615 -11.88 -4.62 -11.37
N PRO A 616 -12.64 -5.17 -10.40
CA PRO A 616 -13.04 -6.57 -10.42
C PRO A 616 -13.94 -6.80 -11.65
N SER A 617 -13.51 -7.68 -12.57
CA SER A 617 -14.21 -7.92 -13.85
C SER A 617 -15.58 -8.63 -13.73
N ASP A 618 -16.18 -8.69 -12.54
CA ASP A 618 -17.38 -9.48 -12.25
C ASP A 618 -18.64 -8.64 -11.94
N SER A 619 -18.63 -7.30 -12.11
CA SER A 619 -19.84 -6.49 -11.94
C SER A 619 -20.37 -6.00 -13.30
N GLU A 620 -21.12 -6.86 -13.99
CA GLU A 620 -22.16 -6.39 -14.92
C GLU A 620 -23.32 -5.84 -14.09
N ASP A 621 -23.20 -4.61 -13.58
CA ASP A 621 -24.35 -3.87 -13.04
C ASP A 621 -24.47 -2.54 -13.81
N PRO A 622 -25.43 -2.40 -14.74
CA PRO A 622 -25.52 -1.27 -15.66
C PRO A 622 -26.19 -0.02 -15.04
N PHE A 623 -26.07 0.21 -13.72
CA PHE A 623 -26.87 1.22 -13.01
C PHE A 623 -26.09 2.28 -12.22
N LEU A 624 -24.80 2.48 -12.48
CA LEU A 624 -24.06 3.64 -11.93
C LEU A 624 -23.51 4.52 -13.04
N ASP A 625 -24.43 5.18 -13.74
CA ASP A 625 -24.18 6.36 -14.55
C ASP A 625 -24.41 7.62 -13.68
N GLU A 626 -23.77 8.73 -14.07
CA GLU A 626 -23.93 10.10 -13.54
C GLU A 626 -23.31 10.46 -12.18
N CYS A 627 -22.01 10.82 -12.20
CA CYS A 627 -21.57 11.98 -11.41
C CYS A 627 -20.35 12.67 -12.07
N PRO A 628 -20.47 13.91 -12.59
CA PRO A 628 -19.32 14.70 -12.99
C PRO A 628 -18.80 15.43 -11.75
N SER A 629 -17.77 14.88 -11.10
CA SER A 629 -17.19 15.54 -9.92
C SER A 629 -16.07 16.47 -10.34
N ASP A 630 -16.41 17.76 -10.35
CA ASP A 630 -15.57 18.94 -10.48
C ASP A 630 -14.72 19.16 -9.21
N VAL A 631 -13.95 18.12 -8.84
CA VAL A 631 -13.10 18.10 -7.65
C VAL A 631 -11.67 17.93 -8.12
N LEU A 632 -10.81 18.85 -7.69
CA LEU A 632 -9.34 18.79 -7.78
C LEU A 632 -8.84 17.34 -7.69
N PRO A 633 -7.83 16.91 -8.47
CA PRO A 633 -7.40 15.52 -8.48
C PRO A 633 -6.97 15.12 -7.06
N GLU A 634 -7.85 14.42 -6.35
CA GLU A 634 -7.60 13.93 -5.00
C GLU A 634 -6.50 12.86 -5.11
N GLN A 635 -5.28 13.28 -4.75
CA GLN A 635 -4.18 12.54 -4.12
C GLN A 635 -3.69 11.20 -4.72
N GLU A 636 -4.13 10.78 -5.90
CA GLU A 636 -3.61 9.56 -6.56
C GLU A 636 -2.78 9.86 -7.82
N GLY A 637 -1.71 10.63 -7.66
CA GLY A 637 -0.80 10.93 -8.77
C GLY A 637 0.51 11.60 -8.36
N VAL A 638 1.38 11.81 -9.35
CA VAL A 638 2.71 12.41 -9.16
C VAL A 638 2.78 13.74 -9.90
N CYS A 639 3.13 14.83 -9.20
CA CYS A 639 3.37 16.15 -9.77
C CYS A 639 4.88 16.41 -9.92
N LEU A 640 5.32 16.77 -11.13
CA LEU A 640 6.71 17.06 -11.46
C LEU A 640 6.85 18.52 -11.96
N PRO A 641 7.58 19.39 -11.26
CA PRO A 641 7.73 20.79 -11.68
C PRO A 641 8.63 20.93 -12.91
N LEU A 642 8.13 21.60 -13.96
CA LEU A 642 8.89 21.81 -15.20
C LEU A 642 9.53 23.19 -15.25
N SER A 643 8.75 24.25 -15.05
CA SER A 643 9.23 25.63 -15.12
C SER A 643 8.33 26.60 -14.37
N ARG A 644 8.90 27.75 -14.01
CA ARG A 644 8.21 28.88 -13.37
C ARG A 644 8.67 30.16 -14.06
N HIS A 645 7.75 30.87 -14.68
CA HIS A 645 8.01 32.12 -15.38
C HIS A 645 7.20 33.26 -14.77
N THR A 646 7.85 34.36 -14.41
CA THR A 646 7.17 35.52 -13.81
C THR A 646 7.10 36.64 -14.82
N VAL A 647 5.89 37.11 -15.05
CA VAL A 647 5.56 38.19 -15.98
C VAL A 647 5.36 39.46 -15.19
N ASP A 648 6.17 40.47 -15.48
CA ASP A 648 6.18 41.74 -14.76
C ASP A 648 5.89 42.94 -15.66
N MET A 649 5.89 44.12 -15.05
CA MET A 649 5.58 45.36 -15.76
C MET A 649 6.52 45.62 -16.94
N LEU A 650 7.82 45.34 -16.84
CA LEU A 650 8.77 45.64 -17.93
C LEU A 650 8.53 44.76 -19.16
N GLN A 651 8.16 43.49 -18.96
CA GLN A 651 7.75 42.62 -20.07
C GLN A 651 6.45 43.09 -20.73
N CYS A 652 5.53 43.63 -19.94
CA CYS A 652 4.23 44.11 -20.43
C CYS A 652 4.27 45.47 -21.14
N LEU A 653 5.32 46.28 -20.94
CA LEU A 653 5.42 47.61 -21.55
C LEU A 653 5.35 47.53 -23.08
N ARG A 654 4.54 48.40 -23.67
CA ARG A 654 4.41 48.55 -25.12
C ARG A 654 5.11 49.82 -25.60
N PHE A 655 5.67 49.77 -26.79
CA PHE A 655 6.42 50.90 -27.35
C PHE A 655 5.85 51.33 -28.71
N PRO A 656 4.63 51.90 -28.75
CA PRO A 656 3.95 52.24 -30.00
C PRO A 656 4.73 53.25 -30.85
N GLY A 657 5.52 54.13 -30.22
CA GLY A 657 6.38 55.10 -30.92
C GLY A 657 7.61 54.51 -31.62
N LEU A 658 7.85 53.21 -31.48
CA LEU A 658 9.03 52.51 -32.01
C LEU A 658 8.69 51.45 -33.07
N ALA A 659 7.41 51.21 -33.37
CA ALA A 659 6.99 50.24 -34.37
C ALA A 659 7.29 50.71 -35.81
N PRO A 660 7.71 49.82 -36.74
CA PRO A 660 7.89 50.18 -38.15
C PRO A 660 6.58 50.69 -38.78
N PRO A 661 6.61 51.63 -39.73
CA PRO A 661 5.42 52.25 -40.32
C PRO A 661 4.46 51.28 -41.04
N HIS A 662 4.86 50.01 -41.24
CA HIS A 662 4.08 48.98 -41.92
C HIS A 662 3.48 47.93 -40.97
N THR A 663 3.72 48.03 -39.66
CA THR A 663 3.08 47.19 -38.64
C THR A 663 2.35 48.14 -37.71
N ARG A 664 1.16 48.60 -38.14
CA ARG A 664 0.26 49.39 -37.29
C ARG A 664 -0.23 48.45 -36.18
N ALA A 665 0.56 48.32 -35.11
CA ALA A 665 0.06 47.80 -33.86
C ALA A 665 -1.16 48.67 -33.51
N PRO A 666 -2.35 48.08 -33.30
CA PRO A 666 -3.54 48.85 -33.01
C PRO A 666 -3.25 49.72 -31.78
N SER A 667 -3.55 51.01 -31.89
CA SER A 667 -3.51 51.93 -30.76
C SER A 667 -4.29 51.28 -29.61
N PRO A 668 -3.75 51.20 -28.39
CA PRO A 668 -4.51 50.69 -27.26
C PRO A 668 -5.83 51.45 -27.20
N LEU A 669 -6.95 50.73 -27.15
CA LEU A 669 -8.23 51.34 -26.79
C LEU A 669 -7.98 52.00 -25.43
N GLY A 670 -8.05 53.33 -25.39
CA GLY A 670 -7.80 54.10 -24.17
C GLY A 670 -8.65 53.57 -23.03
N PRO A 671 -8.18 53.69 -21.77
CA PRO A 671 -8.88 53.14 -20.63
C PRO A 671 -10.34 53.63 -20.63
N THR A 672 -11.24 52.83 -20.06
CA THR A 672 -12.54 53.32 -19.61
C THR A 672 -12.32 54.67 -18.92
N ARG A 673 -12.94 55.72 -19.48
CA ARG A 673 -12.69 57.11 -19.12
C ARG A 673 -12.72 57.24 -17.59
N ASP A 674 -11.58 57.57 -16.98
CA ASP A 674 -11.47 57.76 -15.53
C ASP A 674 -12.57 58.76 -15.11
N PRO A 675 -13.48 58.39 -14.18
CA PRO A 675 -14.54 59.28 -13.73
C PRO A 675 -13.98 60.62 -13.25
N VAL A 676 -12.78 60.62 -12.67
CA VAL A 676 -12.08 61.82 -12.20
C VAL A 676 -11.56 62.63 -13.38
N ALA A 677 -11.00 62.01 -14.42
CA ALA A 677 -10.60 62.73 -15.64
C ALA A 677 -11.82 63.34 -16.36
N THR A 678 -12.94 62.62 -16.38
CA THR A 678 -14.21 63.10 -16.93
C THR A 678 -14.77 64.26 -16.08
N PHE A 679 -14.65 64.19 -14.75
CA PHE A 679 -15.04 65.24 -13.82
C PHE A 679 -14.15 66.49 -13.93
N LEU A 680 -12.83 66.33 -14.04
CA LEU A 680 -11.91 67.43 -14.24
C LEU A 680 -12.09 68.09 -15.62
N GLU A 681 -12.47 67.32 -16.64
CA GLU A 681 -12.89 67.84 -17.95
C GLU A 681 -14.20 68.65 -17.86
N THR A 682 -15.16 68.26 -17.02
CA THR A 682 -16.45 68.98 -16.87
C THR A 682 -16.38 70.21 -15.96
N CYS A 683 -15.39 70.31 -15.08
CA CYS A 683 -15.14 71.51 -14.26
C CYS A 683 -14.52 72.69 -15.04
N ARG A 684 -14.27 72.56 -16.35
CA ARG A 684 -13.73 73.66 -17.17
C ARG A 684 -14.81 74.68 -17.56
N GLU A 685 -14.48 75.96 -17.41
CA GLU A 685 -15.23 77.05 -18.05
C GLU A 685 -15.12 76.95 -19.59
N PRO A 686 -16.21 77.13 -20.35
CA PRO A 686 -16.17 77.11 -21.81
C PRO A 686 -15.36 78.31 -22.33
N GLY A 687 -14.09 78.08 -22.72
CA GLY A 687 -13.23 79.12 -23.32
C GLY A 687 -11.72 78.97 -23.13
N SER A 688 -11.25 78.03 -22.31
CA SER A 688 -9.81 77.79 -22.10
C SER A 688 -9.21 76.89 -23.19
N GLN A 689 -7.99 77.22 -23.67
CA GLN A 689 -7.30 76.54 -24.78
C GLN A 689 -7.22 75.00 -24.60
N PRO A 690 -7.20 74.23 -25.71
CA PRO A 690 -7.15 72.77 -25.66
C PRO A 690 -5.73 72.31 -25.31
N ALA A 691 -5.36 72.45 -24.04
CA ALA A 691 -4.30 71.66 -23.44
C ALA A 691 -4.85 70.23 -23.25
N GLY A 692 -4.17 69.23 -23.81
CA GLY A 692 -4.63 67.84 -23.76
C GLY A 692 -4.73 67.32 -22.31
N PRO A 693 -5.48 66.23 -22.07
CA PRO A 693 -5.68 65.66 -20.73
C PRO A 693 -4.38 65.34 -19.98
N ALA A 694 -3.26 65.15 -20.70
CA ALA A 694 -1.93 64.97 -20.13
C ALA A 694 -1.34 66.25 -19.50
N SER A 695 -1.63 67.43 -20.05
CA SER A 695 -1.12 68.72 -19.56
C SER A 695 -1.82 69.16 -18.27
N LEU A 696 -3.14 68.91 -18.16
CA LEU A 696 -3.91 69.18 -16.94
C LEU A 696 -3.47 68.26 -15.78
N ARG A 697 -3.23 66.97 -16.03
CA ARG A 697 -2.72 66.06 -14.98
C ARG A 697 -1.32 66.46 -14.50
N ALA A 698 -0.44 66.94 -15.39
CA ALA A 698 0.91 67.35 -15.02
C ALA A 698 0.96 68.61 -14.13
N GLU A 699 -0.05 69.49 -14.22
CA GLU A 699 -0.15 70.71 -13.41
C GLU A 699 -0.59 70.43 -11.96
N TYR A 700 -1.44 69.40 -11.74
CA TYR A 700 -1.95 69.04 -10.41
C TYR A 700 -1.24 67.84 -9.76
N LEU A 701 -0.59 66.97 -10.54
CA LEU A 701 0.11 65.78 -10.06
C LEU A 701 1.47 65.63 -10.79
N PRO A 702 2.58 66.15 -10.23
CA PRO A 702 3.90 65.96 -10.83
C PRO A 702 4.21 64.46 -10.97
N PRO A 703 4.86 64.03 -12.08
CA PRO A 703 5.17 62.63 -12.31
C PRO A 703 5.94 62.11 -11.11
N SER A 704 5.50 60.96 -10.61
CA SER A 704 6.22 60.34 -9.51
C SER A 704 7.47 59.67 -10.09
N VAL A 705 8.59 59.82 -9.39
CA VAL A 705 9.88 59.30 -9.82
C VAL A 705 10.32 58.26 -8.80
N ALA A 706 11.00 57.21 -9.27
CA ALA A 706 11.77 56.31 -8.45
C ALA A 706 13.14 56.13 -9.09
N SER A 707 14.21 56.03 -8.30
CA SER A 707 15.54 55.80 -8.85
C SER A 707 16.38 54.82 -8.04
N ILE A 708 17.20 54.05 -8.76
CA ILE A 708 18.13 53.08 -8.18
C ILE A 708 19.51 53.38 -8.74
N LYS A 709 20.53 53.37 -7.86
CA LYS A 709 21.93 53.58 -8.24
C LYS A 709 22.69 52.27 -8.12
N VAL A 710 23.39 51.89 -9.17
CA VAL A 710 24.16 50.65 -9.25
C VAL A 710 25.59 50.96 -9.66
N SER A 711 26.57 50.27 -9.10
CA SER A 711 27.97 50.48 -9.45
C SER A 711 28.21 50.15 -10.93
N ALA A 712 28.97 51.01 -11.61
CA ALA A 712 29.31 50.76 -13.01
C ALA A 712 30.23 49.52 -13.15
N GLU A 713 30.96 49.16 -12.10
CA GLU A 713 31.80 47.96 -12.06
C GLU A 713 30.96 46.68 -11.99
N LEU A 714 29.94 46.63 -11.13
CA LEU A 714 29.02 45.49 -11.04
C LEU A 714 28.27 45.29 -12.35
N LEU A 715 27.73 46.37 -12.94
CA LEU A 715 27.04 46.28 -14.23
C LEU A 715 27.98 45.81 -15.34
N ARG A 716 29.22 46.32 -15.40
CA ARG A 716 30.19 45.82 -16.38
C ARG A 716 30.54 44.35 -16.12
N ALA A 717 30.66 43.93 -14.87
CA ALA A 717 30.96 42.54 -14.52
C ALA A 717 29.81 41.60 -14.91
N ALA A 718 28.57 41.99 -14.64
CA ALA A 718 27.39 41.19 -14.95
C ALA A 718 27.05 41.14 -16.45
N LEU A 719 27.28 42.22 -17.20
CA LEU A 719 26.93 42.33 -18.61
C LEU A 719 28.07 41.90 -19.57
N LYS A 720 29.17 41.35 -19.04
CA LYS A 720 30.48 41.16 -19.72
C LYS A 720 30.44 40.35 -21.01
N ASP A 721 29.45 39.49 -21.22
CA ASP A 721 29.46 38.52 -22.33
C ASP A 721 28.78 38.98 -23.63
N GLY A 722 28.13 40.16 -23.67
CA GLY A 722 27.34 40.55 -24.85
C GLY A 722 27.68 41.88 -25.53
N HIS A 723 28.40 42.80 -24.87
CA HIS A 723 28.23 44.25 -25.16
C HIS A 723 29.54 45.04 -25.35
N SER A 724 30.63 44.42 -25.82
CA SER A 724 31.87 45.16 -26.11
C SER A 724 31.63 46.27 -27.14
N GLY A 725 31.73 47.54 -26.71
CA GLY A 725 31.56 48.73 -27.56
C GLY A 725 30.21 49.45 -27.44
N VAL A 726 29.27 48.95 -26.63
CA VAL A 726 27.97 49.61 -26.37
C VAL A 726 28.07 50.47 -25.09
N PRO A 727 27.56 51.71 -25.05
CA PRO A 727 27.52 52.52 -23.83
C PRO A 727 26.83 51.77 -22.68
N LEU A 728 27.36 51.88 -21.45
CA LEU A 728 26.86 51.12 -20.29
C LEU A 728 25.38 51.41 -20.01
N CYS A 729 24.92 52.65 -20.22
CA CYS A 729 23.50 53.01 -20.09
C CYS A 729 22.61 52.20 -21.04
N CYS A 730 23.02 52.04 -22.29
CA CYS A 730 22.29 51.30 -23.30
C CYS A 730 22.32 49.79 -23.00
N ALA A 731 23.49 49.26 -22.63
CA ALA A 731 23.65 47.88 -22.18
C ALA A 731 22.71 47.54 -21.00
N THR A 732 22.62 48.44 -20.02
CA THR A 732 21.72 48.30 -18.87
C THR A 732 20.26 48.32 -19.30
N LEU A 733 19.88 49.21 -20.22
CA LEU A 733 18.50 49.29 -20.72
C LEU A 733 18.12 48.05 -21.56
N GLN A 734 19.05 47.50 -22.35
CA GLN A 734 18.86 46.24 -23.06
C GLN A 734 18.63 45.07 -22.09
N TRP A 735 19.42 45.01 -21.02
CA TRP A 735 19.27 43.97 -20.00
C TRP A 735 17.93 44.08 -19.25
N LEU A 736 17.50 45.29 -18.87
CA LEU A 736 16.20 45.50 -18.24
C LEU A 736 15.02 45.04 -19.12
N LEU A 737 15.17 45.15 -20.44
CA LEU A 737 14.15 44.82 -21.44
C LEU A 737 14.44 43.52 -22.18
N ALA A 738 15.32 42.65 -21.70
CA ALA A 738 15.79 41.47 -22.45
C ALA A 738 14.64 40.54 -22.92
N GLU A 739 13.56 40.46 -22.15
CA GLU A 739 12.38 39.63 -22.42
C GLU A 739 11.25 40.44 -23.11
N ASN A 740 11.52 41.68 -23.52
CA ASN A 740 10.57 42.54 -24.23
C ASN A 740 10.99 42.67 -25.70
N ALA A 741 10.00 42.66 -26.61
CA ALA A 741 10.22 42.82 -28.05
C ALA A 741 10.94 44.13 -28.45
N ALA A 742 10.93 45.16 -27.60
CA ALA A 742 11.61 46.43 -27.86
C ALA A 742 13.14 46.38 -27.69
N VAL A 743 13.71 45.29 -27.12
CA VAL A 743 15.15 45.16 -26.89
C VAL A 743 15.97 45.36 -28.17
N ASP A 744 15.48 44.85 -29.29
CA ASP A 744 16.16 44.97 -30.59
C ASP A 744 16.23 46.42 -31.06
N VAL A 745 15.20 47.22 -30.77
CA VAL A 745 15.17 48.66 -31.12
C VAL A 745 16.12 49.45 -30.22
N VAL A 746 16.14 49.15 -28.92
CA VAL A 746 17.09 49.76 -27.97
C VAL A 746 18.53 49.48 -28.40
N ARG A 747 18.81 48.23 -28.78
CA ARG A 747 20.11 47.79 -29.30
C ARG A 747 20.48 48.53 -30.59
N ALA A 748 19.58 48.57 -31.56
CA ALA A 748 19.84 49.19 -32.86
C ALA A 748 20.08 50.70 -32.78
N ARG A 749 19.40 51.40 -31.85
CA ARG A 749 19.47 52.86 -31.72
C ARG A 749 20.36 53.37 -30.58
N ALA A 750 21.00 52.46 -29.84
CA ALA A 750 21.84 52.76 -28.69
C ALA A 750 21.19 53.70 -27.65
N LEU A 751 19.92 53.46 -27.31
CA LEU A 751 19.13 54.36 -26.46
C LEU A 751 19.53 54.27 -24.98
N SER A 752 19.57 55.41 -24.30
CA SER A 752 19.71 55.52 -22.84
C SER A 752 18.40 55.86 -22.13
N SER A 753 17.34 56.21 -22.87
CA SER A 753 16.01 56.45 -22.34
C SER A 753 14.94 55.96 -23.30
N ILE A 754 13.85 55.42 -22.78
CA ILE A 754 12.74 54.90 -23.57
C ILE A 754 11.40 55.14 -22.86
N GLN A 755 10.39 55.53 -23.64
CA GLN A 755 9.03 55.75 -23.15
C GLN A 755 8.13 54.62 -23.64
N GLY A 756 7.55 53.87 -22.70
CA GLY A 756 6.58 52.82 -22.94
C GLY A 756 5.19 53.17 -22.41
N VAL A 757 4.22 52.34 -22.77
CA VAL A 757 2.83 52.41 -22.32
C VAL A 757 2.53 51.15 -21.50
N ALA A 758 2.07 51.34 -20.27
CA ALA A 758 1.63 50.28 -19.37
C ALA A 758 0.29 49.65 -19.84
N PRO A 759 -0.11 48.47 -19.33
CA PRO A 759 -1.35 47.81 -19.71
C PRO A 759 -2.62 48.65 -19.52
N ASP A 760 -2.62 49.57 -18.55
CA ASP A 760 -3.73 50.49 -18.27
C ASP A 760 -3.71 51.76 -19.16
N GLY A 761 -2.73 51.87 -20.06
CA GLY A 761 -2.55 53.00 -20.96
C GLY A 761 -1.72 54.15 -20.38
N ALA A 762 -1.21 54.05 -19.15
CA ALA A 762 -0.35 55.08 -18.58
C ALA A 762 1.06 55.06 -19.21
N ASN A 763 1.67 56.25 -19.36
CA ASN A 763 3.04 56.34 -19.87
C ASN A 763 4.03 56.02 -18.75
N VAL A 764 5.02 55.18 -19.05
CA VAL A 764 6.16 54.86 -18.18
C VAL A 764 7.44 55.21 -18.92
N HIS A 765 8.28 56.03 -18.31
CA HIS A 765 9.55 56.47 -18.89
C HIS A 765 10.70 55.87 -18.09
N LEU A 766 11.58 55.14 -18.78
CA LEU A 766 12.78 54.54 -18.22
C LEU A 766 13.98 55.36 -18.68
N ILE A 767 14.76 55.88 -17.75
CA ILE A 767 15.95 56.69 -18.01
C ILE A 767 17.15 56.02 -17.34
N VAL A 768 18.21 55.79 -18.09
CA VAL A 768 19.47 55.27 -17.56
C VAL A 768 20.58 56.28 -17.82
N ARG A 769 21.26 56.71 -16.75
CA ARG A 769 22.35 57.71 -16.84
C ARG A 769 23.51 57.35 -15.94
N GLU A 770 24.73 57.66 -16.38
CA GLU A 770 25.92 57.56 -15.55
C GLU A 770 26.02 58.75 -14.59
N VAL A 771 26.36 58.47 -13.33
CA VAL A 771 26.43 59.45 -12.24
C VAL A 771 27.67 59.15 -11.39
N ALA A 772 28.47 60.17 -11.10
CA ALA A 772 29.62 60.05 -10.21
C ALA A 772 29.21 60.36 -8.75
N MET A 773 29.54 59.47 -7.82
CA MET A 773 29.19 59.59 -6.41
C MET A 773 30.43 59.92 -5.58
N THR A 774 30.53 61.16 -5.10
CA THR A 774 31.76 61.76 -4.56
C THR A 774 32.10 61.42 -3.10
N ASP A 775 31.17 60.83 -2.33
CA ASP A 775 31.31 60.75 -0.86
C ASP A 775 31.50 59.33 -0.27
N LEU A 776 31.43 58.27 -1.10
CA LEU A 776 31.36 56.88 -0.62
C LEU A 776 32.71 56.17 -0.40
N CYS A 777 33.70 56.44 -1.25
CA CYS A 777 35.03 55.82 -1.16
C CYS A 777 36.09 56.86 -0.77
N PRO A 778 37.04 56.53 0.13
CA PRO A 778 38.18 57.39 0.40
C PRO A 778 39.12 57.51 -0.80
N ALA A 779 39.07 56.56 -1.74
CA ALA A 779 39.91 56.50 -2.94
C ALA A 779 39.44 57.40 -4.11
N GLY A 780 38.26 58.04 -4.01
CA GLY A 780 37.70 58.90 -5.06
C GLY A 780 36.24 58.61 -5.39
N PRO A 781 35.65 59.35 -6.35
CA PRO A 781 34.25 59.18 -6.72
C PRO A 781 34.00 57.80 -7.36
N ILE A 782 32.99 57.10 -6.87
CA ILE A 782 32.54 55.83 -7.48
C ILE A 782 31.66 56.16 -8.67
N GLN A 783 31.98 55.59 -9.83
CA GLN A 783 31.11 55.67 -11.02
C GLN A 783 29.92 54.73 -10.84
N ALA A 784 28.71 55.27 -10.94
CA ALA A 784 27.46 54.53 -10.82
C ALA A 784 26.56 54.81 -12.02
N VAL A 785 25.58 53.93 -12.24
CA VAL A 785 24.49 54.11 -13.19
C VAL A 785 23.22 54.30 -12.38
N GLU A 786 22.53 55.41 -12.61
CA GLU A 786 21.20 55.67 -12.07
C GLU A 786 20.15 55.25 -13.09
N ILE A 787 19.26 54.35 -12.65
CA ILE A 787 18.07 53.93 -13.38
C ILE A 787 16.89 54.65 -12.75
N GLN A 788 16.25 55.52 -13.52
CA GLN A 788 15.05 56.24 -13.11
C GLN A 788 13.81 55.72 -13.83
N VAL A 789 12.72 55.62 -13.09
CA VAL A 789 11.39 55.26 -13.58
C VAL A 789 10.45 56.40 -13.28
N GLU A 790 9.80 56.94 -14.32
CA GLU A 790 8.84 58.04 -14.21
C GLU A 790 7.48 57.63 -14.77
N SER A 791 6.40 57.99 -14.08
CA SER A 791 5.03 57.87 -14.61
C SER A 791 4.09 58.89 -13.96
N SER A 792 2.94 59.11 -14.59
CA SER A 792 1.81 59.79 -13.98
C SER A 792 1.04 58.88 -12.99
N SER A 793 1.21 57.56 -13.09
CA SER A 793 0.52 56.57 -12.25
C SER A 793 1.45 56.03 -11.17
N LEU A 794 1.04 56.20 -9.90
CA LEU A 794 1.79 55.70 -8.75
C LEU A 794 1.91 54.17 -8.76
N ALA A 795 0.85 53.49 -9.19
CA ALA A 795 0.79 52.03 -9.24
C ALA A 795 1.78 51.48 -10.28
N ASP A 796 1.86 52.10 -11.46
CA ASP A 796 2.80 51.67 -12.51
C ASP A 796 4.24 51.91 -12.13
N ILE A 797 4.54 53.02 -11.45
CA ILE A 797 5.89 53.22 -10.89
C ILE A 797 6.22 52.15 -9.88
N CYS A 798 5.30 51.80 -8.98
CA CYS A 798 5.57 50.75 -7.99
C CYS A 798 5.85 49.41 -8.69
N ARG A 799 5.03 49.03 -9.67
CA ARG A 799 5.18 47.78 -10.42
C ARG A 799 6.47 47.77 -11.26
N ALA A 800 6.76 48.84 -11.98
CA ALA A 800 7.98 48.96 -12.79
C ALA A 800 9.23 49.04 -11.92
N HIS A 801 9.22 49.82 -10.83
CA HIS A 801 10.33 49.88 -9.88
C HIS A 801 10.56 48.52 -9.23
N HIS A 802 9.50 47.81 -8.82
CA HIS A 802 9.62 46.46 -8.28
C HIS A 802 10.23 45.48 -9.30
N ALA A 803 9.82 45.55 -10.57
CA ALA A 803 10.40 44.77 -11.66
C ALA A 803 11.90 45.07 -11.90
N VAL A 804 12.31 46.33 -11.78
CA VAL A 804 13.73 46.73 -11.85
C VAL A 804 14.51 46.18 -10.65
N VAL A 805 14.00 46.38 -9.43
CA VAL A 805 14.63 45.87 -8.20
C VAL A 805 14.77 44.36 -8.24
N GLY A 806 13.73 43.64 -8.68
CA GLY A 806 13.74 42.18 -8.77
C GLY A 806 14.84 41.67 -9.68
N ARG A 807 14.97 42.23 -10.90
CA ARG A 807 16.08 41.89 -11.80
C ARG A 807 17.45 42.22 -11.19
N MET A 808 17.56 43.36 -10.52
CA MET A 808 18.81 43.77 -9.86
C MET A 808 19.21 42.85 -8.72
N GLN A 809 18.25 42.40 -7.91
CA GLN A 809 18.48 41.42 -6.86
C GLN A 809 19.01 40.12 -7.44
N THR A 810 18.38 39.58 -8.51
CA THR A 810 18.84 38.36 -9.19
C THR A 810 20.29 38.50 -9.66
N MET A 811 20.61 39.60 -10.35
CA MET A 811 21.96 39.89 -10.83
C MET A 811 22.99 39.96 -9.68
N VAL A 812 22.66 40.64 -8.58
CA VAL A 812 23.55 40.75 -7.42
C VAL A 812 23.78 39.37 -6.79
N THR A 813 22.74 38.55 -6.64
CA THR A 813 22.89 37.17 -6.12
C THR A 813 23.74 36.30 -7.03
N GLU A 814 23.59 36.39 -8.35
CA GLU A 814 24.41 35.65 -9.31
C GLU A 814 25.89 36.07 -9.22
N GLN A 815 26.16 37.38 -9.18
CA GLN A 815 27.52 37.90 -9.08
C GLN A 815 28.19 37.63 -7.73
N ALA A 816 27.43 37.59 -6.63
CA ALA A 816 27.95 37.25 -5.30
C ALA A 816 28.55 35.83 -5.27
N THR A 817 28.06 34.90 -6.09
CA THR A 817 28.63 33.54 -6.19
C THR A 817 29.99 33.49 -6.91
N GLN A 818 30.32 34.51 -7.70
CA GLN A 818 31.55 34.57 -8.49
C GLN A 818 32.72 35.24 -7.75
N GLY A 819 32.52 35.66 -6.49
CA GLY A 819 33.60 36.07 -5.60
C GLY A 819 34.28 37.40 -5.97
N SER A 820 33.51 38.42 -6.35
CA SER A 820 34.08 39.75 -6.61
C SER A 820 34.51 40.44 -5.31
N SER A 821 35.68 41.11 -5.35
CA SER A 821 36.19 41.88 -4.21
C SER A 821 35.37 43.17 -4.06
N ALA A 822 34.73 43.36 -2.91
CA ALA A 822 34.02 44.60 -2.60
C ALA A 822 34.99 45.80 -2.58
N PRO A 823 34.59 46.96 -3.12
CA PRO A 823 35.39 48.18 -3.01
C PRO A 823 35.52 48.64 -1.55
N ASP A 824 36.61 49.34 -1.23
CA ASP A 824 36.88 49.83 0.14
C ASP A 824 35.98 51.01 0.49
N LEU A 825 34.84 50.71 1.10
CA LEU A 825 33.77 51.68 1.38
C LEU A 825 33.93 52.31 2.77
N ARG A 826 33.52 53.58 2.89
CA ARG A 826 33.34 54.20 4.22
C ARG A 826 32.21 53.53 4.98
N VAL A 827 32.55 52.54 5.82
CA VAL A 827 31.61 51.78 6.67
C VAL A 827 30.69 52.71 7.47
N GLN A 828 31.19 53.86 7.93
CA GLN A 828 30.41 54.83 8.70
C GLN A 828 29.27 55.46 7.87
N TYR A 829 29.49 55.71 6.58
CA TYR A 829 28.48 56.26 5.68
C TYR A 829 27.39 55.22 5.36
N LEU A 830 27.78 53.96 5.12
CA LEU A 830 26.83 52.85 4.93
C LEU A 830 25.96 52.63 6.17
N ARG A 831 26.56 52.65 7.37
CA ARG A 831 25.80 52.55 8.63
C ARG A 831 24.80 53.69 8.79
N GLN A 832 25.16 54.91 8.39
CA GLN A 832 24.27 56.06 8.47
C GLN A 832 23.09 55.92 7.49
N ILE A 833 23.34 55.50 6.24
CA ILE A 833 22.26 55.26 5.29
C ILE A 833 21.35 54.13 5.77
N HIS A 834 21.92 53.02 6.27
CA HIS A 834 21.16 51.91 6.81
C HIS A 834 20.28 52.33 7.99
N ALA A 835 20.83 53.08 8.95
CA ALA A 835 20.08 53.61 10.08
C ALA A 835 18.93 54.52 9.63
N ASN A 836 19.17 55.41 8.66
CA ASN A 836 18.12 56.26 8.09
C ASN A 836 17.02 55.41 7.42
N HIS A 837 17.40 54.37 6.67
CA HIS A 837 16.42 53.51 5.99
C HIS A 837 15.58 52.71 7.00
N GLU A 838 16.20 52.16 8.04
CA GLU A 838 15.45 51.51 9.13
C GLU A 838 14.49 52.48 9.84
N THR A 839 14.90 53.74 10.06
CA THR A 839 14.00 54.72 10.69
C THR A 839 12.77 55.00 9.82
N LEU A 840 12.94 55.09 8.50
CA LEU A 840 11.84 55.27 7.56
C LEU A 840 10.94 54.02 7.51
N LEU A 841 11.50 52.81 7.53
CA LEU A 841 10.70 51.58 7.57
C LEU A 841 9.88 51.46 8.87
N ARG A 842 10.47 51.83 10.02
CA ARG A 842 9.74 51.92 11.29
C ARG A 842 8.63 52.98 11.21
N GLU A 843 8.90 54.14 10.60
CA GLU A 843 7.87 55.17 10.37
C GLU A 843 6.72 54.62 9.50
N VAL A 844 7.02 53.91 8.41
CA VAL A 844 5.99 53.25 7.57
C VAL A 844 5.13 52.28 8.37
N GLN A 845 5.73 51.42 9.20
CA GLN A 845 4.99 50.50 10.07
C GLN A 845 4.06 51.27 11.00
N THR A 846 4.58 52.28 11.72
CA THR A 846 3.75 53.08 12.64
C THR A 846 2.61 53.83 11.96
N LEU A 847 2.82 54.34 10.75
CA LEU A 847 1.80 55.05 9.99
C LEU A 847 0.74 54.09 9.43
N ARG A 848 1.13 52.86 9.04
CA ARG A 848 0.19 51.80 8.65
C ARG A 848 -0.70 51.40 9.81
N ASP A 849 -0.12 51.16 10.98
CA ASP A 849 -0.88 50.78 12.19
C ASP A 849 -1.88 51.89 12.57
N ARG A 850 -1.46 53.16 12.45
CA ARG A 850 -2.35 54.32 12.67
C ARG A 850 -3.52 54.38 11.68
N LEU A 851 -3.25 54.17 10.39
CA LEU A 851 -4.28 54.15 9.35
C LEU A 851 -5.39 53.11 9.61
N CYS A 852 -5.09 52.01 10.31
CA CYS A 852 -6.09 51.02 10.71
C CYS A 852 -6.97 51.45 11.90
N THR A 853 -6.61 52.52 12.62
CA THR A 853 -7.24 52.92 13.89
C THR A 853 -7.82 54.34 13.91
N GLU A 854 -7.53 55.17 12.91
CA GLU A 854 -7.88 56.61 12.88
C GLU A 854 -9.18 56.91 12.12
N ASP A 855 -9.88 57.99 12.51
CA ASP A 855 -11.07 58.53 11.83
C ASP A 855 -10.72 59.10 10.43
N GLU A 856 -11.70 59.23 9.52
CA GLU A 856 -11.50 59.60 8.10
C GLU A 856 -10.74 60.92 7.86
N ALA A 857 -10.86 61.91 8.75
CA ALA A 857 -10.14 63.18 8.59
C ALA A 857 -8.65 63.05 8.94
N SER A 858 -8.32 62.27 9.97
CA SER A 858 -6.94 61.94 10.36
C SER A 858 -6.29 60.98 9.36
N SER A 859 -7.06 60.04 8.80
CA SER A 859 -6.55 59.07 7.83
C SER A 859 -5.99 59.75 6.57
N CYS A 860 -6.55 60.88 6.13
CA CYS A 860 -6.05 61.66 5.00
C CYS A 860 -4.65 62.24 5.26
N ALA A 861 -4.42 62.85 6.44
CA ALA A 861 -3.12 63.39 6.82
C ALA A 861 -2.08 62.27 6.98
N THR A 862 -2.47 61.16 7.60
CA THR A 862 -1.62 59.97 7.77
C THR A 862 -1.27 59.34 6.41
N ALA A 863 -2.22 59.26 5.48
CA ALA A 863 -1.99 58.79 4.10
C ALA A 863 -1.03 59.71 3.31
N GLN A 864 -1.17 61.03 3.43
CA GLN A 864 -0.25 61.98 2.82
C GLN A 864 1.18 61.82 3.38
N ARG A 865 1.31 61.66 4.69
CA ARG A 865 2.61 61.40 5.32
C ARG A 865 3.21 60.09 4.84
N LEU A 866 2.41 59.03 4.75
CA LEU A 866 2.81 57.72 4.24
C LEU A 866 3.32 57.82 2.79
N LEU A 867 2.62 58.56 1.92
CA LEU A 867 3.06 58.83 0.54
C LEU A 867 4.41 59.56 0.48
N GLN A 868 4.63 60.51 1.39
CA GLN A 868 5.89 61.24 1.49
C GLN A 868 7.06 60.32 1.90
N VAL A 869 6.84 59.47 2.90
CA VAL A 869 7.84 58.47 3.35
C VAL A 869 8.12 57.45 2.24
N TYR A 870 7.10 56.95 1.54
CA TYR A 870 7.30 56.08 0.38
C TYR A 870 8.08 56.76 -0.76
N ARG A 871 7.86 58.06 -1.00
CA ARG A 871 8.67 58.82 -1.97
C ARG A 871 10.15 58.86 -1.60
N GLN A 872 10.47 58.98 -0.30
CA GLN A 872 11.86 58.95 0.19
C GLN A 872 12.46 57.55 0.04
N LEU A 873 11.70 56.49 0.35
CA LEU A 873 12.15 55.10 0.18
C LEU A 873 12.40 54.70 -1.28
N ARG A 874 11.71 55.33 -2.25
CA ARG A 874 11.91 55.12 -3.70
C ARG A 874 13.12 55.84 -4.30
N HIS A 875 13.78 56.71 -3.52
CA HIS A 875 15.07 57.30 -3.88
C HIS A 875 16.10 56.91 -2.82
N PRO A 876 16.40 55.61 -2.67
CA PRO A 876 17.41 55.18 -1.73
C PRO A 876 18.74 55.87 -2.06
N SER A 877 19.33 56.51 -1.06
CA SER A 877 20.71 57.03 -1.15
C SER A 877 21.74 55.89 -1.24
N LEU A 878 21.28 54.63 -1.12
CA LEU A 878 22.06 53.40 -1.25
C LEU A 878 22.47 53.15 -2.70
N ILE A 879 23.72 52.71 -2.86
CA ILE A 879 24.26 52.18 -4.12
C ILE A 879 24.38 50.67 -3.97
N LEU A 880 23.92 49.93 -4.98
CA LEU A 880 24.21 48.50 -5.14
C LEU A 880 25.62 48.34 -5.70
N LEU A 881 26.52 47.72 -4.93
CA LEU A 881 27.95 47.68 -5.22
C LEU A 881 28.40 46.33 -5.76
#